data_AF-A0A949ABE6-F1
#
_entry.id   AF-A0A949ABE6-F1
#
_cell.length_a   1.000
_cell.length_b   1.000
_cell.length_c   1.000
_cell.angle_alpha   90.00
_cell.angle_beta   90.00
_cell.angle_gamma   90.00
#
_symmetry.space_group_name_H-M   'P 1'
#
loop_
_entity.id
_entity.type
_entity.pdbx_description
1 polymer ?
#
loop_
_entity_poly.entity_id
_entity_poly.type
_entity_poly.pdbx_seq_one_letter_code
_entity_poly.pdbx_strand_id
1 'polypeptide(L)'
;MPIDLIPTSKAAKKLGYTLQHTRLLIRNRKLVAKKVGRDWLISPKALLSYLCRNTVKNTPENHFQNRGVAGGASKICEGESSVGLHLGARLETLCKYRKAYLTQSSPDYNLRKAAYQELETINASYENMLLFFSGNMEADCYSKKSSGVFLTPYHVAFRIVSLALEPKRKELLNKFRALKESETIIEEYKSFLNLTIIDPACGTGVILSAAIEFLADFHAEILNILMEHGISPKAGLLTSEKYLDHLVSRQIYGIDIDPRAAETARAVLSNLFSSQPERMSPKVIVGDAIQIENNLFALQDSFCSLAPIYGKGFDVVVMNPPYERLKIDQQDLGELFNDTVYCNKRKKSVSDLVSYIRNSGNFPLSSYGVLDMYKIFLDLAFRLASPNGDVGFIVPLTIMGDRSGTELRKYMLSKCSIHKVDCIPEQVRLFPGVSQAFCIMGLRKTPSTHSFIISTHNDRMLCEPVIQKIVASDIFEMCGQSLPIPTINRIGWEILRKINNFKKIGDLPFIKNLRGELDLTAYSNCISGAPTQVRLIRGDMVKPFSIDAATSTKKSYVLYDKFIEKIQGSSKLAYIPRSRIVGQQISNLAQLRRLKFGLVKGAVLANSCNFIVVTEKNPAFPEQWVLALLNSALLNWRFKITSTNNHINNYEIDELPLAPLPDSIEWDALLKLISSQIADFSEERHAKIDAMVFLAYGLTESEVSTTLTYQGYPDLYVGLTIKHLKEHILCDA
;
A
#
# COMPACT_ATOMS: atom_id res chain seq x y z
N MET A 1 -45.13 2.64 0.32
CA MET A 1 -44.89 1.51 1.25
C MET A 1 -43.50 1.69 1.86
N PRO A 2 -43.25 1.37 3.14
CA PRO A 2 -41.91 1.51 3.72
C PRO A 2 -40.96 0.57 2.98
N ILE A 3 -39.84 1.12 2.50
CA ILE A 3 -39.01 0.59 1.40
C ILE A 3 -38.28 -0.74 1.71
N ASP A 4 -38.30 -1.22 2.95
CA ASP A 4 -37.42 -2.33 3.35
C ASP A 4 -38.10 -3.63 3.76
N LEU A 5 -39.43 -3.76 3.75
CA LEU A 5 -40.07 -5.00 4.21
C LEU A 5 -40.06 -6.12 3.14
N ILE A 6 -39.67 -7.34 3.52
CA ILE A 6 -39.64 -8.50 2.61
C ILE A 6 -40.78 -9.50 2.86
N PRO A 7 -41.33 -10.17 1.82
CA PRO A 7 -42.34 -11.22 1.98
C PRO A 7 -41.83 -12.46 2.73
N THR A 8 -42.73 -13.19 3.38
CA THR A 8 -42.40 -14.43 4.11
C THR A 8 -41.65 -15.44 3.25
N SER A 9 -41.97 -15.54 1.95
CA SER A 9 -41.30 -16.45 1.00
C SER A 9 -39.84 -16.08 0.75
N LYS A 10 -39.54 -14.78 0.67
CA LYS A 10 -38.17 -14.28 0.51
C LYS A 10 -37.37 -14.43 1.81
N ALA A 11 -38.02 -14.20 2.95
CA ALA A 11 -37.42 -14.47 4.26
C ALA A 11 -37.11 -15.96 4.47
N ALA A 12 -38.01 -16.86 4.05
CA ALA A 12 -37.82 -18.30 4.16
C ALA A 12 -36.56 -18.77 3.40
N LYS A 13 -36.36 -18.29 2.16
CA LYS A 13 -35.14 -18.53 1.38
C LYS A 13 -33.88 -18.03 2.11
N LYS A 14 -33.91 -16.82 2.68
CA LYS A 14 -32.78 -16.25 3.43
C LYS A 14 -32.46 -16.98 4.74
N LEU A 15 -33.44 -17.63 5.35
CA LEU A 15 -33.26 -18.43 6.58
C LEU A 15 -32.87 -19.88 6.28
N GLY A 16 -32.90 -20.33 5.02
CA GLY A 16 -32.75 -21.74 4.67
C GLY A 16 -33.93 -22.61 5.14
N TYR A 17 -35.12 -22.03 5.34
CA TYR A 17 -36.30 -22.71 5.88
C TYR A 17 -37.42 -22.84 4.86
N THR A 18 -38.33 -23.79 5.10
CA THR A 18 -39.58 -23.88 4.33
C THR A 18 -40.51 -22.72 4.68
N LEU A 19 -41.36 -22.31 3.73
CA LEU A 19 -42.36 -21.24 3.95
C LEU A 19 -43.26 -21.52 5.16
N GLN A 20 -43.64 -22.78 5.37
CA GLN A 20 -44.44 -23.20 6.53
C GLN A 20 -43.65 -23.05 7.84
N HIS A 21 -42.37 -23.43 7.86
CA HIS A 21 -41.52 -23.27 9.03
C HIS A 21 -41.32 -21.79 9.38
N THR A 22 -41.08 -20.93 8.40
CA THR A 22 -40.97 -19.48 8.62
C THR A 22 -42.28 -18.87 9.13
N ARG A 23 -43.44 -19.31 8.64
CA ARG A 23 -44.75 -18.90 9.19
C ARG A 23 -44.96 -19.38 10.63
N LEU A 24 -44.47 -20.57 10.97
CA LEU A 24 -44.50 -21.09 12.34
C LEU A 24 -43.66 -20.22 13.28
N LEU A 25 -42.49 -19.78 12.84
CA LEU A 25 -41.63 -18.87 13.61
C LEU A 25 -42.32 -17.52 13.88
N ILE A 26 -43.07 -17.00 12.89
CA ILE A 26 -43.85 -15.77 13.06
C ILE A 26 -45.00 -15.97 14.05
N ARG A 27 -45.76 -17.07 13.91
CA ARG A 27 -46.88 -17.41 14.82
C ARG A 27 -46.43 -17.59 16.26
N ASN A 28 -45.27 -18.22 16.47
CA ASN A 28 -44.68 -18.44 17.77
C ASN A 28 -43.90 -17.21 18.29
N ARG A 29 -44.05 -16.05 17.64
CA ARG A 29 -43.38 -14.78 17.97
C ARG A 29 -41.85 -14.86 18.04
N LYS A 30 -41.25 -15.87 17.40
CA LYS A 30 -39.79 -16.03 17.29
C LYS A 30 -39.21 -15.14 16.19
N LEU A 31 -39.99 -14.84 15.14
CA LEU A 31 -39.61 -13.94 14.06
C LEU A 31 -40.63 -12.80 13.96
N VAL A 32 -40.18 -11.55 14.19
CA VAL A 32 -41.06 -10.38 14.18
C VAL A 32 -41.47 -10.03 12.74
N ALA A 33 -42.78 -9.94 12.50
CA ALA A 33 -43.33 -9.61 11.19
C ALA A 33 -44.63 -8.79 11.32
N LYS A 34 -44.94 -7.99 10.30
CA LYS A 34 -46.19 -7.23 10.18
C LYS A 34 -47.10 -7.88 9.15
N LYS A 35 -48.35 -8.19 9.54
CA LYS A 35 -49.33 -8.75 8.60
C LYS A 35 -49.81 -7.65 7.64
N VAL A 36 -49.69 -7.88 6.34
CA VAL A 36 -50.17 -6.96 5.30
C VAL A 36 -50.90 -7.78 4.24
N GLY A 37 -52.22 -7.58 4.14
CA GLY A 37 -53.07 -8.41 3.30
C GLY A 37 -53.03 -9.88 3.72
N ARG A 38 -52.73 -10.78 2.77
CA ARG A 38 -52.66 -12.24 3.00
C ARG A 38 -51.26 -12.73 3.41
N ASP A 39 -50.25 -11.86 3.46
CA ASP A 39 -48.87 -12.25 3.79
C ASP A 39 -48.33 -11.55 5.05
N TRP A 40 -47.25 -12.09 5.58
CA TRP A 40 -46.45 -11.46 6.62
C TRP A 40 -45.22 -10.82 5.98
N LEU A 41 -45.00 -9.55 6.31
CA LEU A 41 -43.85 -8.79 5.86
C LEU A 41 -42.86 -8.66 7.01
N ILE A 42 -41.62 -9.05 6.77
CA ILE A 42 -40.56 -9.12 7.77
C ILE A 42 -39.56 -8.00 7.48
N SER A 43 -39.19 -7.23 8.50
CA SER A 43 -38.14 -6.24 8.32
C SER A 43 -36.77 -6.93 8.30
N PRO A 44 -35.80 -6.41 7.54
CA PRO A 44 -34.43 -6.90 7.54
C PRO A 44 -33.85 -6.95 8.96
N LYS A 45 -34.16 -5.95 9.80
CA LYS A 45 -33.79 -5.91 11.22
C LYS A 45 -34.35 -7.11 12.02
N ALA A 46 -35.61 -7.49 11.80
CA ALA A 46 -36.22 -8.64 12.47
C ALA A 46 -35.62 -9.97 12.01
N LEU A 47 -35.33 -10.09 10.71
CA LEU A 47 -34.67 -11.27 10.13
C LEU A 47 -33.24 -11.44 10.67
N LEU A 48 -32.48 -10.35 10.73
CA LEU A 48 -31.12 -10.32 11.28
C LEU A 48 -31.12 -10.73 12.76
N SER A 49 -32.03 -10.14 13.55
CA SER A 49 -32.18 -10.45 14.97
C SER A 49 -32.51 -11.93 15.23
N TYR A 50 -33.22 -12.59 14.30
CA TYR A 50 -33.51 -14.01 14.40
C TYR A 50 -32.30 -14.89 14.01
N LEU A 51 -31.57 -14.53 12.95
CA LEU A 51 -30.36 -15.25 12.52
C LEU A 51 -29.26 -15.20 13.59
N CYS A 52 -28.94 -14.01 14.11
CA CYS A 52 -27.93 -13.85 15.15
C CYS A 52 -28.23 -14.66 16.42
N ARG A 53 -29.52 -14.86 16.76
CA ARG A 53 -29.93 -15.66 17.92
C ARG A 53 -29.75 -17.17 17.75
N ASN A 54 -29.73 -17.69 16.52
CA ASN A 54 -29.76 -19.13 16.25
C ASN A 54 -28.48 -19.69 15.62
N THR A 55 -27.59 -18.85 15.07
CA THR A 55 -26.27 -19.29 14.59
C THR A 55 -25.31 -19.76 15.69
N VAL A 56 -25.61 -19.46 16.97
CA VAL A 56 -24.78 -19.84 18.13
C VAL A 56 -25.13 -21.24 18.69
N LYS A 57 -26.20 -21.90 18.22
CA LYS A 57 -26.59 -23.22 18.72
C LYS A 57 -26.03 -24.43 17.97
N ASN A 58 -25.30 -24.21 16.86
CA ASN A 58 -24.71 -25.28 16.04
C ASN A 58 -23.19 -25.19 15.97
N THR A 59 -22.53 -25.08 17.12
CA THR A 59 -21.12 -25.49 17.30
C THR A 59 -21.10 -26.69 18.24
N PRO A 60 -20.53 -27.85 17.84
CA PRO A 60 -20.52 -29.04 18.68
C PRO A 60 -19.41 -28.89 19.71
N GLU A 61 -19.71 -28.33 20.89
CA GLU A 61 -18.93 -28.51 22.12
C GLU A 61 -19.57 -27.70 23.27
N ASN A 62 -20.15 -28.42 24.25
CA ASN A 62 -20.08 -28.16 25.69
C ASN A 62 -21.19 -28.90 26.45
N HIS A 63 -20.93 -30.18 26.71
CA HIS A 63 -21.40 -30.83 27.92
C HIS A 63 -20.49 -30.38 29.07
N PHE A 64 -20.82 -29.35 29.82
CA PHE A 64 -20.41 -29.24 31.22
C PHE A 64 -21.40 -28.37 32.01
N GLN A 65 -21.62 -28.79 33.25
CA GLN A 65 -22.78 -28.55 34.08
C GLN A 65 -22.91 -27.12 34.61
N ASN A 66 -24.14 -26.60 34.57
CA ASN A 66 -24.59 -25.47 35.39
C ASN A 66 -24.86 -25.93 36.83
N ARG A 67 -24.21 -25.30 37.82
CA ARG A 67 -24.79 -25.11 39.16
C ARG A 67 -24.77 -23.62 39.46
N GLY A 68 -25.97 -23.08 39.68
CA GLY A 68 -26.19 -21.64 39.75
C GLY A 68 -25.97 -21.03 41.13
N VAL A 69 -26.08 -19.70 41.17
CA VAL A 69 -26.73 -18.92 42.23
C VAL A 69 -27.27 -17.66 41.57
N ALA A 70 -28.56 -17.37 41.81
CA ALA A 70 -29.24 -16.15 41.41
C ALA A 70 -29.32 -15.19 42.60
N GLY A 71 -29.19 -13.89 42.34
CA GLY A 71 -29.43 -12.79 43.27
C GLY A 71 -29.72 -11.53 42.47
N GLY A 72 -30.93 -10.99 42.59
CA GLY A 72 -31.56 -10.08 41.61
C GLY A 72 -31.12 -8.62 41.62
N ALA A 73 -31.43 -7.90 40.54
CA ALA A 73 -32.13 -6.61 40.55
C ALA A 73 -32.59 -6.17 39.13
N SER A 74 -33.91 -5.98 38.98
CA SER A 74 -34.67 -5.05 38.11
C SER A 74 -34.11 -4.68 36.72
N LYS A 75 -34.66 -5.18 35.60
CA LYS A 75 -35.85 -4.66 34.85
C LYS A 75 -35.89 -3.13 34.71
N ILE A 76 -35.52 -2.63 33.52
CA ILE A 76 -36.25 -1.72 32.59
C ILE A 76 -35.36 -1.56 31.33
N CYS A 77 -35.98 -1.38 30.16
CA CYS A 77 -35.41 -1.27 28.79
C CYS A 77 -35.34 -2.57 27.96
N GLU A 78 -36.51 -3.10 27.56
CA GLU A 78 -36.59 -4.02 26.42
C GLU A 78 -36.61 -3.22 25.11
N GLY A 79 -35.46 -3.19 24.42
CA GLY A 79 -35.38 -2.49 23.14
C GLY A 79 -34.06 -2.52 22.39
N GLU A 80 -33.01 -3.24 22.80
CA GLU A 80 -31.71 -3.18 22.12
C GLU A 80 -31.00 -4.53 21.93
N SER A 81 -30.68 -4.77 20.65
CA SER A 81 -29.62 -5.56 20.01
C SER A 81 -29.05 -6.86 20.65
N SER A 82 -29.04 -7.94 19.87
CA SER A 82 -28.19 -9.12 20.07
C SER A 82 -26.71 -8.88 19.69
N VAL A 83 -26.35 -7.69 19.22
CA VAL A 83 -24.95 -7.26 19.01
C VAL A 83 -24.35 -6.77 20.33
N GLY A 84 -25.15 -6.09 21.17
CA GLY A 84 -24.72 -5.61 22.50
C GLY A 84 -24.39 -6.73 23.50
N LEU A 85 -25.05 -7.89 23.42
CA LEU A 85 -24.80 -9.02 24.33
C LEU A 85 -23.43 -9.69 24.10
N HIS A 86 -22.94 -9.76 22.85
CA HIS A 86 -21.61 -10.31 22.56
C HIS A 86 -20.48 -9.29 22.69
N LEU A 87 -20.77 -7.99 22.44
CA LEU A 87 -19.85 -6.93 22.79
C LEU A 87 -19.66 -6.87 24.31
N GLY A 88 -20.73 -6.97 25.10
CA GLY A 88 -20.69 -6.91 26.57
C GLY A 88 -19.77 -7.95 27.24
N ALA A 89 -19.79 -9.21 26.78
CA ALA A 89 -18.88 -10.24 27.31
C ALA A 89 -17.41 -10.02 26.90
N ARG A 90 -17.16 -9.56 25.67
CA ARG A 90 -15.81 -9.27 25.16
C ARG A 90 -15.22 -8.00 25.79
N LEU A 91 -16.08 -7.02 26.07
CA LEU A 91 -15.76 -5.84 26.86
C LEU A 91 -15.31 -6.20 28.28
N GLU A 92 -15.64 -7.38 28.82
CA GLU A 92 -15.20 -7.79 30.15
C GLU A 92 -13.68 -8.07 30.21
N THR A 93 -13.12 -8.77 29.22
CA THR A 93 -11.66 -9.01 29.09
C THR A 93 -10.92 -7.69 28.91
N LEU A 94 -11.46 -6.82 28.07
CA LEU A 94 -10.96 -5.47 27.82
C LEU A 94 -11.02 -4.59 29.10
N CYS A 95 -12.10 -4.68 29.88
CA CYS A 95 -12.23 -4.04 31.19
C CYS A 95 -11.25 -4.61 32.23
N LYS A 96 -10.93 -5.91 32.19
CA LYS A 96 -9.91 -6.53 33.06
C LYS A 96 -8.51 -6.00 32.72
N TYR A 97 -8.18 -5.89 31.44
CA TYR A 97 -6.94 -5.25 30.99
C TYR A 97 -6.82 -3.82 31.51
N ARG A 98 -7.88 -3.03 31.37
CA ARG A 98 -7.97 -1.68 31.92
C ARG A 98 -7.72 -1.64 33.43
N LYS A 99 -8.41 -2.47 34.22
CA LYS A 99 -8.20 -2.53 35.68
C LYS A 99 -6.76 -2.91 36.05
N ALA A 100 -6.14 -3.83 35.32
CA ALA A 100 -4.74 -4.19 35.53
C ALA A 100 -3.80 -3.02 35.22
N TYR A 101 -4.04 -2.30 34.13
CA TYR A 101 -3.28 -1.10 33.75
C TYR A 101 -3.35 -0.01 34.85
N LEU A 102 -4.51 0.16 35.47
CA LEU A 102 -4.71 1.15 36.54
C LEU A 102 -4.08 0.76 37.89
N THR A 103 -3.76 -0.53 38.10
CA THR A 103 -3.30 -1.06 39.40
C THR A 103 -1.85 -1.55 39.39
N GLN A 104 -1.20 -1.62 38.22
CA GLN A 104 0.18 -2.06 38.04
C GLN A 104 0.95 -1.08 37.14
N SER A 105 2.28 -1.01 37.30
CA SER A 105 3.16 -0.18 36.46
C SER A 105 3.22 -0.62 34.98
N SER A 106 2.65 -1.77 34.63
CA SER A 106 2.29 -2.22 33.27
C SER A 106 1.53 -3.54 33.43
N PRO A 107 0.41 -3.79 32.72
CA PRO A 107 -0.31 -5.06 32.79
C PRO A 107 0.58 -6.21 32.27
N ASP A 108 0.51 -7.38 32.93
CA ASP A 108 1.26 -8.57 32.51
C ASP A 108 1.02 -8.89 31.02
N TYR A 109 2.07 -9.36 30.35
CA TYR A 109 2.12 -9.70 28.93
C TYR A 109 0.93 -10.55 28.48
N ASN A 110 0.50 -11.51 29.31
CA ASN A 110 -0.62 -12.40 28.99
C ASN A 110 -1.95 -11.65 28.91
N LEU A 111 -2.21 -10.72 29.82
CA LEU A 111 -3.42 -9.89 29.79
C LEU A 111 -3.41 -8.93 28.60
N ARG A 112 -2.26 -8.33 28.32
CA ARG A 112 -2.06 -7.45 27.16
C ARG A 112 -2.31 -8.20 25.85
N LYS A 113 -1.75 -9.39 25.71
CA LYS A 113 -1.98 -10.28 24.58
C LYS A 113 -3.45 -10.68 24.43
N ALA A 114 -4.14 -11.01 25.51
CA ALA A 114 -5.56 -11.34 25.48
C ALA A 114 -6.42 -10.15 25.03
N ALA A 115 -6.13 -8.93 25.50
CA ALA A 115 -6.83 -7.72 25.07
C ALA A 115 -6.63 -7.46 23.56
N TYR A 116 -5.44 -7.70 23.04
CA TYR A 116 -5.16 -7.54 21.61
C TYR A 116 -5.91 -8.57 20.76
N GLN A 117 -6.00 -9.82 21.21
CA GLN A 117 -6.80 -10.85 20.55
C GLN A 117 -8.29 -10.48 20.51
N GLU A 118 -8.82 -9.86 21.56
CA GLU A 118 -10.19 -9.37 21.58
C GLU A 118 -10.41 -8.21 20.60
N LEU A 119 -9.48 -7.24 20.53
CA LEU A 119 -9.52 -6.17 19.53
C LEU A 119 -9.50 -6.73 18.10
N GLU A 120 -8.64 -7.70 17.83
CA GLU A 120 -8.60 -8.40 16.53
C GLU A 120 -9.92 -9.11 16.24
N THR A 121 -10.53 -9.73 17.24
CA THR A 121 -11.81 -10.43 17.11
C THR A 121 -12.98 -9.47 16.85
N ILE A 122 -12.99 -8.30 17.51
CA ILE A 122 -13.98 -7.23 17.25
C ILE A 122 -13.85 -6.74 15.80
N ASN A 123 -12.63 -6.45 15.36
CA ASN A 123 -12.36 -6.01 14.00
C ASN A 123 -12.77 -7.07 12.97
N ALA A 124 -12.42 -8.34 13.19
CA ALA A 124 -12.84 -9.44 12.31
C ALA A 124 -14.37 -9.61 12.29
N SER A 125 -15.05 -9.38 13.41
CA SER A 125 -16.51 -9.41 13.49
C SER A 125 -17.14 -8.28 12.66
N TYR A 126 -16.53 -7.09 12.68
CA TYR A 126 -16.94 -5.95 11.84
C TYR A 126 -16.73 -6.24 10.35
N GLU A 127 -15.58 -6.79 9.96
CA GLU A 127 -15.32 -7.19 8.57
C GLU A 127 -16.33 -8.22 8.06
N ASN A 128 -16.60 -9.26 8.85
CA ASN A 128 -17.58 -10.29 8.50
C ASN A 128 -18.99 -9.70 8.35
N MET A 129 -19.33 -8.70 9.18
CA MET A 129 -20.58 -7.95 9.06
C MET A 129 -20.64 -7.17 7.74
N LEU A 130 -19.58 -6.46 7.35
CA LEU A 130 -19.52 -5.75 6.08
C LEU A 130 -19.68 -6.69 4.88
N LEU A 131 -18.99 -7.84 4.91
CA LEU A 131 -19.11 -8.86 3.88
C LEU A 131 -20.56 -9.37 3.76
N PHE A 132 -21.22 -9.64 4.87
CA PHE A 132 -22.63 -10.06 4.89
C PHE A 132 -23.58 -9.03 4.25
N PHE A 133 -23.39 -7.74 4.55
CA PHE A 133 -24.22 -6.67 3.98
C PHE A 133 -23.93 -6.39 2.49
N SER A 134 -22.76 -6.77 2.00
CA SER A 134 -22.39 -6.64 0.57
C SER A 134 -23.11 -7.63 -0.36
N GLY A 135 -23.86 -8.61 0.18
CA GLY A 135 -24.66 -9.56 -0.61
C GLY A 135 -23.90 -10.77 -1.15
N ASN A 136 -22.59 -10.87 -0.89
CA ASN A 136 -21.74 -11.97 -1.34
C ASN A 136 -21.66 -13.06 -0.26
N MET A 137 -22.54 -14.05 -0.31
CA MET A 137 -22.52 -15.22 0.60
C MET A 137 -21.60 -16.35 0.12
N GLU A 138 -21.03 -16.26 -1.07
CA GLU A 138 -19.96 -17.15 -1.54
C GLU A 138 -18.67 -16.35 -1.66
N ALA A 139 -17.64 -16.84 -0.99
CA ALA A 139 -16.38 -16.15 -0.81
C ALA A 139 -15.62 -16.08 -2.12
N ASP A 140 -15.51 -14.87 -2.69
CA ASP A 140 -14.44 -14.54 -3.61
C ASP A 140 -13.69 -13.29 -3.15
N CYS A 141 -12.37 -13.31 -3.36
CA CYS A 141 -11.41 -12.27 -3.02
C CYS A 141 -11.77 -10.87 -3.59
N TYR A 142 -12.68 -10.82 -4.56
CA TYR A 142 -13.23 -9.61 -5.17
C TYR A 142 -14.08 -8.76 -4.21
N SER A 143 -14.90 -9.38 -3.33
CA SER A 143 -15.75 -8.63 -2.39
C SER A 143 -14.92 -7.94 -1.31
N LYS A 144 -13.86 -8.60 -0.82
CA LYS A 144 -12.85 -8.05 0.10
C LYS A 144 -12.05 -6.89 -0.50
N LYS A 145 -11.75 -6.94 -1.81
CA LYS A 145 -11.12 -5.82 -2.53
C LYS A 145 -12.07 -4.62 -2.71
N SER A 146 -13.37 -4.86 -2.85
CA SER A 146 -14.36 -3.82 -3.15
C SER A 146 -14.72 -2.91 -1.97
N SER A 147 -14.47 -3.33 -0.73
CA SER A 147 -14.71 -2.52 0.48
C SER A 147 -13.46 -1.80 0.98
N GLY A 148 -12.24 -2.23 0.61
CA GLY A 148 -10.99 -1.63 1.06
C GLY A 148 -10.73 -1.70 2.58
N VAL A 149 -11.59 -2.40 3.33
CA VAL A 149 -11.49 -2.56 4.80
C VAL A 149 -10.68 -3.82 5.08
N PHE A 150 -9.48 -3.65 5.63
CA PHE A 150 -8.62 -4.74 6.06
C PHE A 150 -8.32 -4.62 7.56
N LEU A 151 -8.43 -5.74 8.26
CA LEU A 151 -8.07 -5.93 9.65
C LEU A 151 -6.63 -5.47 9.83
N THR A 152 -6.42 -4.47 10.67
CA THR A 152 -5.07 -4.08 11.07
C THR A 152 -4.70 -4.87 12.33
N PRO A 153 -3.76 -5.82 12.27
CA PRO A 153 -3.27 -6.50 13.47
C PRO A 153 -2.73 -5.47 14.47
N TYR A 154 -2.92 -5.73 15.75
CA TYR A 154 -2.59 -4.74 16.77
C TYR A 154 -1.11 -4.36 16.74
N HIS A 155 -0.20 -5.31 16.55
CA HIS A 155 1.25 -5.03 16.49
C HIS A 155 1.62 -4.14 15.31
N VAL A 156 0.89 -4.22 14.20
CA VAL A 156 1.06 -3.31 13.05
C VAL A 156 0.54 -1.91 13.41
N ALA A 157 -0.62 -1.81 14.05
CA ALA A 157 -1.18 -0.55 14.53
C ALA A 157 -0.22 0.16 15.50
N PHE A 158 0.30 -0.57 16.49
CA PHE A 158 1.31 -0.07 17.43
C PHE A 158 2.61 0.33 16.73
N ARG A 159 3.00 -0.41 15.68
CA ARG A 159 4.17 -0.05 14.89
C ARG A 159 3.99 1.29 14.15
N ILE A 160 2.83 1.51 13.52
CA ILE A 160 2.51 2.80 12.87
C ILE A 160 2.62 3.96 13.87
N VAL A 161 1.99 3.81 15.04
CA VAL A 161 1.98 4.81 16.11
C VAL A 161 3.39 5.07 16.64
N SER A 162 4.15 4.02 16.96
CA SER A 162 5.50 4.15 17.49
C SER A 162 6.44 4.85 16.50
N LEU A 163 6.37 4.56 15.20
CA LEU A 163 7.20 5.27 14.21
C LEU A 163 6.87 6.76 14.10
N ALA A 164 5.62 7.16 14.36
CA ALA A 164 5.23 8.57 14.40
C ALA A 164 5.68 9.25 15.70
N LEU A 165 5.45 8.62 16.86
CA LEU A 165 5.56 9.26 18.16
C LEU A 165 6.92 9.08 18.87
N GLU A 166 7.69 8.03 18.59
CA GLU A 166 8.97 7.76 19.28
C GLU A 166 9.95 8.93 19.25
N PRO A 167 10.14 9.64 18.12
CA PRO A 167 11.04 10.80 18.10
C PRO A 167 10.54 11.94 19.00
N LYS A 168 9.22 12.22 19.00
CA LYS A 168 8.61 13.21 19.89
C LYS A 168 8.72 12.80 21.36
N ARG A 169 8.52 11.52 21.68
CA ARG A 169 8.72 10.95 23.02
C ARG A 169 10.15 11.20 23.51
N LYS A 170 11.16 10.85 22.71
CA LYS A 170 12.58 11.07 23.06
C LYS A 170 12.90 12.55 23.27
N GLU A 171 12.44 13.40 22.36
CA GLU A 171 12.63 14.86 22.44
C GLU A 171 12.06 15.43 23.75
N LEU A 172 10.80 15.12 24.05
CA LEU A 172 10.11 15.61 25.23
C LEU A 172 10.69 15.04 26.52
N LEU A 173 11.00 13.74 26.60
CA LEU A 173 11.64 13.15 27.80
C LEU A 173 12.99 13.81 28.08
N ASN A 174 13.79 14.09 27.06
CA ASN A 174 15.06 14.80 27.22
C ASN A 174 14.84 16.25 27.67
N LYS A 175 13.81 16.92 27.14
CA LYS A 175 13.43 18.27 27.55
C LYS A 175 13.01 18.31 29.02
N PHE A 176 12.12 17.41 29.46
CA PHE A 176 11.70 17.31 30.85
C PHE A 176 12.87 17.09 31.81
N ARG A 177 13.84 16.25 31.44
CA ARG A 177 15.05 16.01 32.24
C ARG A 177 16.01 17.21 32.30
N ALA A 178 15.97 18.09 31.30
CA ALA A 178 16.87 19.24 31.21
C ALA A 178 16.31 20.48 31.91
N LEU A 179 14.98 20.59 32.03
CA LEU A 179 14.31 21.68 32.73
C LEU A 179 14.61 21.62 34.24
N LYS A 180 14.81 22.78 34.86
CA LYS A 180 15.16 22.89 36.28
C LYS A 180 14.10 23.59 37.12
N GLU A 181 13.35 24.49 36.51
CA GLU A 181 12.36 25.32 37.20
C GLU A 181 10.99 24.65 37.17
N SER A 182 10.39 24.42 38.34
CA SER A 182 9.11 23.71 38.47
C SER A 182 7.98 24.32 37.64
N GLU A 183 7.93 25.65 37.50
CA GLU A 183 6.93 26.34 36.68
C GLU A 183 7.05 25.95 35.21
N THR A 184 8.26 26.03 34.64
CA THR A 184 8.53 25.64 33.25
C THR A 184 8.24 24.16 32.98
N ILE A 185 8.51 23.29 33.96
CA ILE A 185 8.20 21.87 33.88
C ILE A 185 6.69 21.63 33.83
N ILE A 186 5.92 22.32 34.69
CA ILE A 186 4.47 22.23 34.72
C ILE A 186 3.85 22.79 33.42
N GLU A 187 4.40 23.85 32.87
CA GLU A 187 3.98 24.40 31.57
C GLU A 187 4.23 23.39 30.44
N GLU A 188 5.38 22.74 30.42
CA GLU A 188 5.68 21.70 29.43
C GLU A 188 4.74 20.50 29.57
N TYR A 189 4.41 20.10 30.81
CA TYR A 189 3.42 19.06 31.07
C TYR A 189 2.03 19.45 30.54
N LYS A 190 1.59 20.70 30.74
CA LYS A 190 0.33 21.21 30.16
C LYS A 190 0.38 21.19 28.63
N SER A 191 1.53 21.50 28.02
CA SER A 191 1.73 21.39 26.56
C SER A 191 1.58 19.95 26.09
N PHE A 192 2.17 18.97 26.79
CA PHE A 192 2.01 17.54 26.52
C PHE A 192 0.54 17.09 26.59
N LEU A 193 -0.21 17.57 27.60
CA LEU A 193 -1.66 17.29 27.72
C LEU A 193 -2.49 17.87 26.57
N ASN A 194 -1.96 18.82 25.80
CA ASN A 194 -2.63 19.45 24.67
C ASN A 194 -2.24 18.84 23.31
N LEU A 195 -1.40 17.80 23.28
CA LEU A 195 -1.09 17.10 22.03
C LEU A 195 -2.37 16.53 21.40
N THR A 196 -2.46 16.64 20.08
CA THR A 196 -3.61 16.19 19.28
C THR A 196 -3.21 15.13 18.27
N ILE A 197 -3.94 14.01 18.26
CA ILE A 197 -3.67 12.84 17.42
C ILE A 197 -4.93 12.48 16.65
N ILE A 198 -4.83 12.30 15.33
CA ILE A 198 -5.97 11.90 14.49
C ILE A 198 -5.67 10.68 13.62
N ASP A 199 -6.70 9.84 13.46
CA ASP A 199 -6.80 8.88 12.36
C ASP A 199 -7.99 9.25 11.43
N PRO A 200 -7.74 9.72 10.20
CA PRO A 200 -8.79 10.15 9.27
C PRO A 200 -9.54 9.01 8.57
N ALA A 201 -9.16 7.74 8.83
CA ALA A 201 -9.85 6.54 8.34
C ALA A 201 -9.83 5.46 9.44
N CYS A 202 -10.39 5.80 10.60
CA CYS A 202 -10.08 5.09 11.85
C CYS A 202 -10.66 3.68 11.96
N GLY A 203 -11.62 3.32 11.10
CA GLY A 203 -12.35 2.06 11.19
C GLY A 203 -12.95 1.88 12.58
N THR A 204 -12.75 0.70 13.14
CA THR A 204 -13.15 0.31 14.51
C THR A 204 -12.23 0.86 15.61
N GLY A 205 -11.23 1.69 15.28
CA GLY A 205 -10.42 2.43 16.25
C GLY A 205 -9.15 1.74 16.75
N VAL A 206 -8.66 0.68 16.09
CA VAL A 206 -7.48 -0.08 16.57
C VAL A 206 -6.19 0.75 16.62
N ILE A 207 -5.96 1.63 15.64
CA ILE A 207 -4.81 2.56 15.63
C ILE A 207 -4.95 3.61 16.73
N LEU A 208 -6.18 4.10 16.97
CA LEU A 208 -6.47 5.04 18.06
C LEU A 208 -6.23 4.38 19.43
N SER A 209 -6.62 3.12 19.62
CA SER A 209 -6.31 2.35 20.82
C SER A 209 -4.80 2.21 21.04
N ALA A 210 -4.04 1.89 19.99
CA ALA A 210 -2.58 1.82 20.06
C ALA A 210 -1.94 3.19 20.40
N ALA A 211 -2.51 4.30 19.89
CA ALA A 211 -2.06 5.65 20.24
C ALA A 211 -2.32 5.99 21.72
N ILE A 212 -3.47 5.60 22.27
CA ILE A 212 -3.77 5.78 23.70
C ILE A 212 -2.76 5.03 24.56
N GLU A 213 -2.49 3.77 24.25
CA GLU A 213 -1.55 2.96 25.02
C GLU A 213 -0.14 3.52 24.97
N PHE A 214 0.32 3.92 23.78
CA PHE A 214 1.63 4.56 23.64
C PHE A 214 1.74 5.83 24.49
N LEU A 215 0.72 6.70 24.45
CA LEU A 215 0.71 7.96 25.20
C LEU A 215 0.59 7.74 26.70
N ALA A 216 -0.15 6.72 27.13
CA ALA A 216 -0.30 6.38 28.54
C ALA A 216 1.03 5.87 29.13
N ASP A 217 1.74 5.00 28.40
CA ASP A 217 3.08 4.53 28.79
C ASP A 217 4.07 5.72 28.82
N PHE A 218 3.99 6.60 27.82
CA PHE A 218 4.80 7.82 27.76
C PHE A 218 4.49 8.80 28.92
N HIS A 219 3.23 8.98 29.29
CA HIS A 219 2.84 9.80 30.45
C HIS A 219 3.36 9.25 31.76
N ALA A 220 3.34 7.92 31.96
CA ALA A 220 3.91 7.29 33.14
C ALA A 220 5.41 7.59 33.28
N GLU A 221 6.16 7.62 32.18
CA GLU A 221 7.56 8.02 32.18
C GLU A 221 7.76 9.50 32.52
N ILE A 222 6.90 10.38 31.99
CA ILE A 222 6.92 11.80 32.35
C ILE A 222 6.67 11.95 33.85
N LEU A 223 5.66 11.27 34.41
CA LEU A 223 5.37 11.31 35.85
C LEU A 223 6.57 10.89 36.69
N ASN A 224 7.33 9.86 36.28
CA ASN A 224 8.55 9.46 36.96
C ASN A 224 9.59 10.60 37.00
N ILE A 225 9.83 11.26 35.86
CA ILE A 225 10.75 12.40 35.78
C ILE A 225 10.25 13.56 36.66
N LEU A 226 8.94 13.85 36.66
CA LEU A 226 8.37 14.91 37.50
C LEU A 226 8.55 14.62 38.99
N MET A 227 8.40 13.36 39.41
CA MET A 227 8.65 12.93 40.78
C MET A 227 10.14 13.09 41.17
N GLU A 228 11.07 12.78 40.28
CA GLU A 228 12.51 13.02 40.48
C GLU A 228 12.83 14.51 40.68
N HIS A 229 12.08 15.40 40.04
CA HIS A 229 12.17 16.86 40.22
C HIS A 229 11.43 17.37 41.48
N GLY A 230 10.88 16.48 42.31
CA GLY A 230 10.13 16.85 43.52
C GLY A 230 8.75 17.44 43.25
N ILE A 231 8.23 17.32 42.02
CA ILE A 231 6.91 17.85 41.66
C ILE A 231 5.85 16.84 42.08
N SER A 232 5.13 17.17 43.16
CA SER A 232 4.09 16.29 43.71
C SER A 232 2.79 16.31 42.89
N PRO A 233 1.95 15.26 42.98
CA PRO A 233 0.62 15.23 42.35
C PRO A 233 -0.31 16.39 42.73
N LYS A 234 -0.04 17.10 43.83
CA LYS A 234 -0.79 18.30 44.24
C LYS A 234 -0.58 19.50 43.31
N ALA A 235 0.41 19.46 42.41
CA ALA A 235 0.71 20.51 41.43
C ALA A 235 -0.22 20.49 40.18
N GLY A 236 -1.35 19.78 40.23
CA GLY A 236 -2.30 19.69 39.11
C GLY A 236 -1.96 18.62 38.08
N LEU A 237 -1.14 17.63 38.45
CA LEU A 237 -0.81 16.48 37.60
C LEU A 237 -2.00 15.53 37.50
N LEU A 238 -2.23 14.96 36.32
CA LEU A 238 -3.20 13.89 36.14
C LEU A 238 -2.60 12.56 36.61
N THR A 239 -3.36 11.80 37.40
CA THR A 239 -3.05 10.39 37.64
C THR A 239 -3.18 9.60 36.34
N SER A 240 -2.57 8.41 36.25
CA SER A 240 -2.71 7.55 35.06
C SER A 240 -4.17 7.30 34.69
N GLU A 241 -5.04 7.10 35.69
CA GLU A 241 -6.48 6.93 35.46
C GLU A 241 -7.12 8.17 34.82
N LYS A 242 -6.91 9.35 35.41
CA LYS A 242 -7.46 10.60 34.88
C LYS A 242 -6.86 10.97 33.53
N TYR A 243 -5.63 10.53 33.27
CA TYR A 243 -4.97 10.76 31.99
C TYR A 243 -5.59 9.94 30.86
N LEU A 244 -6.01 8.69 31.12
CA LEU A 244 -6.75 7.92 30.11
C LEU A 244 -8.10 8.58 29.77
N ASP A 245 -8.83 9.07 30.77
CA ASP A 245 -10.07 9.85 30.53
C ASP A 245 -9.79 11.12 29.71
N HIS A 246 -8.68 11.80 30.01
CA HIS A 246 -8.21 12.98 29.28
C HIS A 246 -7.84 12.65 27.82
N LEU A 247 -7.12 11.55 27.58
CA LEU A 247 -6.75 11.10 26.23
C LEU A 247 -7.98 10.90 25.34
N VAL A 248 -8.94 10.09 25.81
CA VAL A 248 -10.15 9.75 25.05
C VAL A 248 -11.01 10.98 24.76
N SER A 249 -11.09 11.92 25.71
CA SER A 249 -11.97 13.09 25.58
C SER A 249 -11.31 14.32 24.95
N ARG A 250 -9.97 14.43 24.92
CA ARG A 250 -9.27 15.67 24.52
C ARG A 250 -8.16 15.50 23.49
N GLN A 251 -7.44 14.38 23.47
CA GLN A 251 -6.22 14.24 22.64
C GLN A 251 -6.41 13.34 21.41
N ILE A 252 -7.36 12.40 21.45
CA ILE A 252 -7.56 11.39 20.40
C ILE A 252 -8.78 11.73 19.55
N TYR A 253 -8.59 11.72 18.23
CA TYR A 253 -9.60 12.08 17.24
C TYR A 253 -9.66 11.00 16.15
N GLY A 254 -10.85 10.72 15.64
CA GLY A 254 -11.06 9.74 14.57
C GLY A 254 -12.11 10.21 13.59
N ILE A 255 -11.96 9.83 12.32
CA ILE A 255 -12.99 10.00 11.29
C ILE A 255 -13.16 8.68 10.56
N ASP A 256 -14.40 8.25 10.37
CA ASP A 256 -14.70 7.15 9.45
C ASP A 256 -16.00 7.42 8.71
N ILE A 257 -16.03 7.06 7.42
CA ILE A 257 -17.21 7.26 6.57
C ILE A 257 -18.34 6.29 6.92
N ASP A 258 -18.02 5.13 7.50
CA ASP A 258 -19.01 4.16 7.95
C ASP A 258 -19.46 4.46 9.40
N PRO A 259 -20.73 4.83 9.62
CA PRO A 259 -21.25 5.12 10.95
C PRO A 259 -21.10 3.94 11.93
N ARG A 260 -21.08 2.71 11.43
CA ARG A 260 -20.94 1.50 12.26
C ARG A 260 -19.51 1.32 12.77
N ALA A 261 -18.51 1.60 11.93
CA ALA A 261 -17.10 1.62 12.33
C ALA A 261 -16.87 2.69 13.39
N ALA A 262 -17.30 3.92 13.11
CA ALA A 262 -17.17 5.04 14.04
C ALA A 262 -17.83 4.76 15.40
N GLU A 263 -19.04 4.19 15.42
CA GLU A 263 -19.72 3.82 16.67
C GLU A 263 -18.99 2.70 17.43
N THR A 264 -18.48 1.71 16.70
CA THR A 264 -17.66 0.65 17.28
C THR A 264 -16.38 1.22 17.90
N ALA A 265 -15.72 2.15 17.21
CA ALA A 265 -14.56 2.85 17.74
C ALA A 265 -14.88 3.61 19.03
N ARG A 266 -15.98 4.38 19.08
CA ARG A 266 -16.39 5.06 20.32
C ARG A 266 -16.60 4.07 21.46
N ALA A 267 -17.30 2.96 21.23
CA ALA A 267 -17.52 1.95 22.25
C ALA A 267 -16.21 1.31 22.72
N VAL A 268 -15.30 0.97 21.80
CA VAL A 268 -13.98 0.41 22.12
C VAL A 268 -13.19 1.39 22.99
N LEU A 269 -13.07 2.65 22.56
CA LEU A 269 -12.29 3.67 23.28
C LEU A 269 -12.86 3.97 24.67
N SER A 270 -14.18 4.16 24.79
CA SER A 270 -14.84 4.42 26.07
C SER A 270 -14.68 3.26 27.04
N ASN A 271 -14.92 2.02 26.61
CA ASN A 271 -14.89 0.88 27.53
C ASN A 271 -13.47 0.46 27.93
N LEU A 272 -12.49 0.61 27.01
CA LEU A 272 -11.10 0.23 27.27
C LEU A 272 -10.34 1.23 28.13
N PHE A 273 -10.65 2.52 27.99
CA PHE A 273 -9.77 3.55 28.51
C PHE A 273 -10.47 4.51 29.46
N SER A 274 -11.81 4.58 29.51
CA SER A 274 -12.53 5.52 30.40
C SER A 274 -13.01 4.94 31.73
N SER A 275 -12.80 5.65 32.84
CA SER A 275 -13.33 5.34 34.19
C SER A 275 -14.83 5.43 34.28
N GLN A 276 -15.43 6.22 33.40
CA GLN A 276 -16.87 6.40 33.30
C GLN A 276 -17.29 6.26 31.83
N PRO A 277 -17.32 5.03 31.28
CA PRO A 277 -17.58 4.79 29.86
C PRO A 277 -18.88 5.44 29.37
N GLU A 278 -19.94 5.39 30.19
CA GLU A 278 -21.27 5.93 29.88
C GLU A 278 -21.31 7.46 29.78
N ARG A 279 -20.34 8.15 30.40
CA ARG A 279 -20.23 9.62 30.38
C ARG A 279 -19.16 10.12 29.42
N MET A 280 -18.47 9.20 28.75
CA MET A 280 -17.38 9.51 27.85
C MET A 280 -17.92 9.83 26.45
N SER A 281 -17.37 10.87 25.84
CA SER A 281 -17.66 11.24 24.46
C SER A 281 -16.37 11.24 23.65
N PRO A 282 -15.93 10.07 23.15
CA PRO A 282 -14.76 9.99 22.29
C PRO A 282 -14.97 10.83 21.02
N LYS A 283 -13.94 11.56 20.59
CA LYS A 283 -14.00 12.44 19.42
C LYS A 283 -13.83 11.69 18.09
N VAL A 284 -14.65 10.66 17.91
CA VAL A 284 -14.75 9.91 16.65
C VAL A 284 -15.97 10.42 15.88
N ILE A 285 -15.78 10.82 14.63
CA ILE A 285 -16.79 11.48 13.79
C ILE A 285 -17.16 10.58 12.62
N VAL A 286 -18.45 10.54 12.30
CA VAL A 286 -18.92 9.89 11.08
C VAL A 286 -18.76 10.88 9.93
N GLY A 287 -17.90 10.59 8.97
CA GLY A 287 -17.65 11.53 7.88
C GLY A 287 -16.70 11.09 6.78
N ASP A 288 -16.74 11.81 5.66
CA ASP A 288 -15.80 11.69 4.56
C ASP A 288 -14.64 12.66 4.80
N ALA A 289 -13.50 12.11 5.24
CA ALA A 289 -12.31 12.89 5.53
C ALA A 289 -11.72 13.60 4.29
N ILE A 290 -12.05 13.16 3.07
CA ILE A 290 -11.63 13.82 1.82
C ILE A 290 -12.34 15.17 1.64
N GLN A 291 -13.57 15.29 2.13
CA GLN A 291 -14.43 16.48 2.02
C GLN A 291 -14.59 17.22 3.34
N ILE A 292 -13.62 17.07 4.23
CA ILE A 292 -13.60 17.65 5.56
C ILE A 292 -13.81 19.19 5.56
N GLU A 293 -13.45 19.89 4.48
CA GLU A 293 -13.62 21.36 4.34
C GLU A 293 -14.93 21.81 3.68
N ASN A 294 -15.70 20.89 3.07
CA ASN A 294 -16.92 21.29 2.39
C ASN A 294 -17.97 21.75 3.42
N ASN A 295 -18.61 22.90 3.17
CA ASN A 295 -19.62 23.49 4.07
C ASN A 295 -20.80 22.54 4.43
N LEU A 296 -21.07 21.51 3.62
CA LEU A 296 -22.03 20.45 3.94
C LEU A 296 -21.59 19.53 5.10
N PHE A 297 -20.28 19.34 5.29
CA PHE A 297 -19.69 18.63 6.43
C PHE A 297 -19.70 19.47 7.71
N ALA A 298 -19.51 20.78 7.57
CA ALA A 298 -19.50 21.74 8.68
C ALA A 298 -20.86 21.90 9.39
N LEU A 299 -21.96 21.41 8.80
CA LEU A 299 -23.32 21.49 9.34
C LEU A 299 -23.71 20.34 10.29
N GLN A 300 -22.81 19.36 10.51
CA GLN A 300 -23.03 18.34 11.54
C GLN A 300 -22.44 18.81 12.87
N ASP A 301 -23.20 18.76 13.96
CA ASP A 301 -22.77 19.14 15.32
C ASP A 301 -21.41 18.51 15.74
N SER A 302 -21.08 17.36 15.16
CA SER A 302 -19.84 16.62 15.37
C SER A 302 -18.59 17.39 14.90
N PHE A 303 -18.72 18.26 13.88
CA PHE A 303 -17.60 18.97 13.26
C PHE A 303 -17.12 20.19 14.05
N CYS A 304 -18.01 20.80 14.83
CA CYS A 304 -17.66 21.86 15.79
C CYS A 304 -16.52 21.43 16.73
N SER A 305 -16.37 20.13 16.98
CA SER A 305 -15.29 19.57 17.81
C SER A 305 -13.90 19.60 17.15
N LEU A 306 -13.84 19.67 15.81
CA LEU A 306 -12.59 19.73 15.02
C LEU A 306 -12.23 21.15 14.57
N ALA A 307 -13.21 22.05 14.46
CA ALA A 307 -13.01 23.40 13.95
C ALA A 307 -11.86 24.18 14.61
N PRO A 308 -11.63 24.11 15.95
CA PRO A 308 -10.50 24.77 16.58
C PRO A 308 -9.13 24.22 16.17
N ILE A 309 -9.09 22.97 15.68
CA ILE A 309 -7.86 22.25 15.33
C ILE A 309 -7.59 22.36 13.83
N TYR A 310 -8.63 22.45 13.00
CA TYR A 310 -8.49 22.43 11.54
C TYR A 310 -7.52 23.50 11.00
N GLY A 311 -7.54 24.71 11.57
CA GLY A 311 -6.61 25.79 11.20
C GLY A 311 -5.17 25.63 11.74
N LYS A 312 -4.99 24.93 12.86
CA LYS A 312 -3.67 24.67 13.48
C LYS A 312 -3.01 23.40 12.93
N GLY A 313 -3.83 22.43 12.51
CA GLY A 313 -3.45 21.05 12.24
C GLY A 313 -3.28 20.23 13.52
N PHE A 314 -3.18 18.91 13.35
CA PHE A 314 -2.94 17.93 14.39
C PHE A 314 -1.44 17.72 14.62
N ASP A 315 -1.02 17.57 15.88
CA ASP A 315 0.38 17.31 16.21
C ASP A 315 0.87 15.96 15.66
N VAL A 316 -0.04 14.99 15.55
CA VAL A 316 0.23 13.67 15.00
C VAL A 316 -0.93 13.17 14.14
N VAL A 317 -0.62 12.62 12.97
CA VAL A 317 -1.58 11.88 12.13
C VAL A 317 -1.11 10.43 12.01
N VAL A 318 -1.96 9.47 12.35
CA VAL A 318 -1.68 8.03 12.23
C VAL A 318 -2.77 7.36 11.42
N MET A 319 -2.44 6.48 10.47
CA MET A 319 -3.49 5.84 9.66
C MET A 319 -3.12 4.53 8.99
N ASN A 320 -4.16 3.74 8.71
CA ASN A 320 -4.19 2.75 7.65
C ASN A 320 -5.30 3.15 6.66
N PRO A 321 -4.98 3.85 5.55
CA PRO A 321 -5.98 4.39 4.64
C PRO A 321 -6.59 3.30 3.74
N PRO A 322 -7.74 3.57 3.09
CA PRO A 322 -8.34 2.65 2.13
C PRO A 322 -7.47 2.47 0.87
N TYR A 323 -7.46 1.25 0.32
CA TYR A 323 -6.68 0.86 -0.86
C TYR A 323 -7.60 0.56 -2.06
N GLU A 324 -7.89 1.57 -2.88
CA GLU A 324 -8.70 1.42 -4.09
C GLU A 324 -8.19 2.32 -5.21
N ARG A 325 -8.01 1.76 -6.41
CA ARG A 325 -7.75 2.54 -7.62
C ARG A 325 -9.06 3.12 -8.14
N LEU A 326 -9.12 4.44 -8.28
CA LEU A 326 -10.29 5.12 -8.82
C LEU A 326 -10.30 5.03 -10.36
N LYS A 327 -10.55 3.82 -10.86
CA LYS A 327 -10.71 3.53 -12.29
C LYS A 327 -12.03 2.79 -12.49
N ILE A 328 -12.78 3.21 -13.51
CA ILE A 328 -13.94 2.45 -13.98
C ILE A 328 -13.40 1.36 -14.90
N ASP A 329 -13.10 0.17 -14.38
CA ASP A 329 -12.74 -0.97 -15.22
C ASP A 329 -14.01 -1.69 -15.71
N GLN A 330 -14.06 -2.01 -17.01
CA GLN A 330 -15.20 -2.75 -17.58
C GLN A 330 -15.21 -4.21 -17.10
N GLN A 331 -14.05 -4.74 -16.70
CA GLN A 331 -13.91 -6.10 -16.15
C GLN A 331 -14.35 -6.20 -14.68
N ASP A 332 -14.18 -5.14 -13.88
CA ASP A 332 -14.66 -5.07 -12.48
C ASP A 332 -16.21 -5.02 -12.38
N LEU A 333 -16.90 -4.92 -13.53
CA LEU A 333 -18.36 -4.85 -13.67
C LEU A 333 -18.99 -6.15 -14.22
N GLY A 334 -18.25 -7.28 -14.28
CA GLY A 334 -18.79 -8.57 -14.72
C GLY A 334 -20.08 -8.99 -13.97
N GLU A 335 -20.93 -9.81 -14.60
CA GLU A 335 -22.26 -10.38 -14.19
C GLU A 335 -23.31 -9.46 -13.52
N LEU A 336 -22.94 -8.34 -12.90
CA LEU A 336 -23.79 -7.25 -12.42
C LEU A 336 -24.40 -6.42 -13.56
N PHE A 337 -24.17 -6.81 -14.82
CA PHE A 337 -24.72 -6.20 -16.04
C PHE A 337 -26.26 -6.13 -16.08
N ASN A 338 -26.97 -6.79 -15.17
CA ASN A 338 -28.43 -6.68 -15.09
C ASN A 338 -28.94 -5.54 -14.17
N ASP A 339 -28.07 -4.89 -13.37
CA ASP A 339 -28.44 -3.71 -12.58
C ASP A 339 -27.73 -2.44 -13.09
N THR A 340 -28.28 -1.90 -14.17
CA THR A 340 -27.81 -0.67 -14.80
C THR A 340 -27.84 0.53 -13.86
N VAL A 341 -28.72 0.53 -12.85
CA VAL A 341 -28.89 1.64 -11.91
C VAL A 341 -27.70 1.68 -10.93
N TYR A 342 -27.33 0.56 -10.32
CA TYR A 342 -26.18 0.48 -9.42
C TYR A 342 -24.88 0.86 -10.15
N CYS A 343 -24.65 0.29 -11.34
CA CYS A 343 -23.46 0.55 -12.13
C CYS A 343 -23.33 2.03 -12.51
N ASN A 344 -24.42 2.66 -12.96
CA ASN A 344 -24.44 4.08 -13.31
C ASN A 344 -24.21 4.97 -12.08
N LYS A 345 -24.78 4.62 -10.92
CA LYS A 345 -24.58 5.36 -9.67
C LYS A 345 -23.13 5.30 -9.20
N ARG A 346 -22.48 4.12 -9.23
CA ARG A 346 -21.07 3.97 -8.86
C ARG A 346 -20.15 4.72 -9.82
N LYS A 347 -20.37 4.61 -11.14
CA LYS A 347 -19.62 5.36 -12.16
C LYS A 347 -19.71 6.86 -11.94
N LYS A 348 -20.92 7.38 -11.69
CA LYS A 348 -21.13 8.80 -11.38
C LYS A 348 -20.37 9.20 -10.11
N SER A 349 -20.51 8.45 -9.02
CA SER A 349 -19.84 8.75 -7.75
C SER A 349 -18.31 8.77 -7.87
N VAL A 350 -17.71 7.80 -8.58
CA VAL A 350 -16.26 7.78 -8.83
C VAL A 350 -15.84 8.97 -9.70
N SER A 351 -16.62 9.29 -10.74
CA SER A 351 -16.36 10.45 -11.60
C SER A 351 -16.43 11.77 -10.83
N ASP A 352 -17.43 11.94 -9.98
CA ASP A 352 -17.62 13.14 -9.16
C ASP A 352 -16.46 13.31 -8.16
N LEU A 353 -16.02 12.22 -7.51
CA LEU A 353 -14.86 12.22 -6.61
C LEU A 353 -13.56 12.56 -7.35
N VAL A 354 -13.31 11.95 -8.52
CA VAL A 354 -12.14 12.25 -9.35
C VAL A 354 -12.14 13.72 -9.78
N SER A 355 -13.31 14.26 -10.14
CA SER A 355 -13.46 15.68 -10.48
C SER A 355 -13.14 16.58 -9.28
N TYR A 356 -13.68 16.28 -8.11
CA TYR A 356 -13.40 17.03 -6.88
C TYR A 356 -11.89 17.01 -6.53
N ILE A 357 -11.24 15.83 -6.54
CA ILE A 357 -9.82 15.72 -6.21
C ILE A 357 -8.96 16.55 -7.16
N ARG A 358 -9.28 16.54 -8.45
CA ARG A 358 -8.50 17.27 -9.47
C ARG A 358 -8.75 18.78 -9.47
N ASN A 359 -9.95 19.22 -9.11
CA ASN A 359 -10.38 20.61 -9.28
C ASN A 359 -10.45 21.41 -7.98
N SER A 360 -10.47 20.77 -6.80
CA SER A 360 -10.57 21.46 -5.50
C SER A 360 -9.32 22.23 -5.11
N GLY A 361 -8.15 21.86 -5.64
CA GLY A 361 -6.85 22.37 -5.18
C GLY A 361 -6.36 21.77 -3.85
N ASN A 362 -7.16 20.91 -3.21
CA ASN A 362 -6.88 20.34 -1.88
C ASN A 362 -5.95 19.12 -1.91
N PHE A 363 -5.62 18.61 -3.10
CA PHE A 363 -4.82 17.40 -3.32
C PHE A 363 -3.69 17.62 -4.35
N PRO A 364 -2.77 18.56 -4.10
CA PRO A 364 -1.72 18.91 -5.05
C PRO A 364 -0.67 17.80 -5.23
N LEU A 365 -0.54 16.84 -4.33
CA LEU A 365 0.48 15.79 -4.39
C LEU A 365 -0.05 14.49 -5.01
N SER A 366 -1.36 14.34 -5.13
CA SER A 366 -2.03 13.06 -5.45
C SER A 366 -3.06 13.14 -6.56
N SER A 367 -3.25 14.29 -7.22
CA SER A 367 -4.28 14.52 -8.26
C SER A 367 -3.86 14.13 -9.69
N TYR A 368 -2.64 13.61 -9.88
CA TYR A 368 -2.08 13.27 -11.19
C TYR A 368 -2.23 11.78 -11.56
N GLY A 369 -2.43 11.51 -12.85
CA GLY A 369 -2.49 10.14 -13.37
C GLY A 369 -3.73 9.36 -12.92
N VAL A 370 -3.58 8.04 -12.77
CA VAL A 370 -4.62 7.17 -12.21
C VAL A 370 -4.61 7.34 -10.69
N LEU A 371 -5.72 7.81 -10.13
CA LEU A 371 -5.83 8.10 -8.71
C LEU A 371 -5.95 6.81 -7.89
N ASP A 372 -5.36 6.84 -6.71
CA ASP A 372 -5.35 5.74 -5.74
C ASP A 372 -5.66 6.31 -4.35
N MET A 373 -6.62 5.69 -3.65
CA MET A 373 -7.16 6.21 -2.40
C MET A 373 -6.09 6.41 -1.33
N TYR A 374 -5.10 5.52 -1.22
CA TYR A 374 -4.06 5.68 -0.21
C TYR A 374 -3.17 6.91 -0.47
N LYS A 375 -2.98 7.29 -1.74
CA LYS A 375 -2.20 8.48 -2.12
C LYS A 375 -2.94 9.76 -1.79
N ILE A 376 -4.26 9.75 -2.03
CA ILE A 376 -5.17 10.85 -1.66
C ILE A 376 -5.20 11.05 -0.15
N PHE A 377 -5.29 9.96 0.61
CA PHE A 377 -5.24 10.00 2.07
C PHE A 377 -3.88 10.42 2.61
N LEU A 378 -2.77 10.10 1.93
CA LEU A 378 -1.45 10.57 2.32
C LEU A 378 -1.30 12.09 2.12
N ASP A 379 -1.82 12.63 1.02
CA ASP A 379 -1.91 14.07 0.78
C ASP A 379 -2.79 14.76 1.84
N LEU A 380 -3.95 14.16 2.16
CA LEU A 380 -4.81 14.59 3.26
C LEU A 380 -4.08 14.57 4.61
N ALA A 381 -3.34 13.51 4.93
CA ALA A 381 -2.60 13.40 6.18
C ALA A 381 -1.55 14.51 6.31
N PHE A 382 -0.84 14.84 5.23
CA PHE A 382 0.09 15.96 5.23
C PHE A 382 -0.62 17.31 5.40
N ARG A 383 -1.84 17.47 4.90
CA ARG A 383 -2.65 18.68 5.11
C ARG A 383 -3.22 18.77 6.53
N LEU A 384 -3.66 17.65 7.11
CA LEU A 384 -4.19 17.59 8.48
C LEU A 384 -3.11 17.78 9.54
N ALA A 385 -1.89 17.32 9.30
CA ALA A 385 -0.78 17.49 10.24
C ALA A 385 -0.38 18.97 10.36
N SER A 386 -0.15 19.43 11.58
CA SER A 386 0.35 20.78 11.87
C SER A 386 1.73 21.03 11.24
N PRO A 387 2.20 22.28 11.16
CA PRO A 387 3.61 22.55 10.88
C PRO A 387 4.49 21.82 11.92
N ASN A 388 5.48 21.05 11.46
CA ASN A 388 6.29 20.14 12.29
C ASN A 388 5.51 19.00 12.97
N GLY A 389 4.28 18.71 12.52
CA GLY A 389 3.51 17.55 12.95
C GLY A 389 4.14 16.24 12.48
N ASP A 390 3.93 15.18 13.25
CA ASP A 390 4.41 13.83 12.94
C ASP A 390 3.33 13.04 12.18
N VAL A 391 3.73 12.20 11.24
CA VAL A 391 2.83 11.37 10.43
C VAL A 391 3.33 9.93 10.44
N GLY A 392 2.48 8.99 10.82
CA GLY A 392 2.71 7.56 10.74
C GLY A 392 1.66 6.89 9.85
N PHE A 393 2.06 6.02 8.94
CA PHE A 393 1.10 5.33 8.09
C PHE A 393 1.58 3.96 7.63
N ILE A 394 0.63 3.10 7.24
CA ILE A 394 0.88 1.92 6.42
C ILE A 394 0.20 2.07 5.04
N VAL A 395 0.96 1.87 3.97
CA VAL A 395 0.46 1.98 2.58
C VAL A 395 1.11 0.91 1.69
N PRO A 396 0.60 0.65 0.48
CA PRO A 396 1.29 -0.21 -0.48
C PRO A 396 2.74 0.23 -0.73
N LEU A 397 3.67 -0.73 -0.79
CA LEU A 397 5.11 -0.49 -1.02
C LEU A 397 5.39 0.27 -2.34
N THR A 398 4.43 0.28 -3.27
CA THR A 398 4.49 1.04 -4.52
C THR A 398 4.74 2.53 -4.31
N ILE A 399 4.41 3.10 -3.14
CA ILE A 399 4.79 4.49 -2.80
C ILE A 399 6.29 4.75 -2.95
N MET A 400 7.13 3.72 -2.77
CA MET A 400 8.59 3.82 -2.86
C MET A 400 9.11 4.02 -4.29
N GLY A 401 8.33 3.79 -5.35
CA GLY A 401 8.86 3.95 -6.72
C GLY A 401 7.85 4.11 -7.85
N ASP A 402 6.54 3.93 -7.59
CA ASP A 402 5.52 4.12 -8.61
C ASP A 402 5.44 5.58 -9.09
N ARG A 403 5.34 5.79 -10.40
CA ARG A 403 5.39 7.13 -11.01
C ARG A 403 4.29 8.05 -10.50
N SER A 404 3.09 7.54 -10.23
CA SER A 404 1.99 8.36 -9.70
C SER A 404 2.20 8.81 -8.24
N GLY A 405 3.20 8.26 -7.54
CA GLY A 405 3.62 8.71 -6.20
C GLY A 405 4.79 9.71 -6.21
N THR A 406 5.19 10.24 -7.38
CA THR A 406 6.40 11.10 -7.49
C THR A 406 6.32 12.35 -6.62
N GLU A 407 5.21 13.10 -6.68
CA GLU A 407 5.07 14.34 -5.89
C GLU A 407 5.01 14.05 -4.38
N LEU A 408 4.36 12.96 -3.98
CA LEU A 408 4.37 12.49 -2.60
C LEU A 408 5.80 12.15 -2.13
N ARG A 409 6.57 11.39 -2.93
CA ARG A 409 7.97 11.09 -2.60
C ARG A 409 8.83 12.34 -2.51
N LYS A 410 8.69 13.26 -3.48
CA LYS A 410 9.39 14.54 -3.48
C LYS A 410 9.06 15.35 -2.23
N TYR A 411 7.79 15.40 -1.84
CA TYR A 411 7.37 16.06 -0.60
C TYR A 411 8.01 15.40 0.62
N MET A 412 7.93 14.07 0.77
CA MET A 412 8.52 13.35 1.90
C MET A 412 10.05 13.53 1.99
N LEU A 413 10.75 13.53 0.85
CA LEU A 413 12.21 13.67 0.84
C LEU A 413 12.68 15.11 1.05
N SER A 414 11.90 16.13 0.65
CA SER A 414 12.34 17.54 0.66
C SER A 414 11.68 18.41 1.74
N LYS A 415 10.50 18.05 2.22
CA LYS A 415 9.70 18.83 3.19
C LYS A 415 9.49 18.11 4.51
N CYS A 416 9.95 16.88 4.62
CA CYS A 416 9.85 16.09 5.84
C CYS A 416 11.21 15.63 6.35
N SER A 417 11.18 15.09 7.57
CA SER A 417 12.23 14.33 8.23
C SER A 417 11.74 12.89 8.36
N ILE A 418 12.20 12.00 7.48
CA ILE A 418 11.83 10.59 7.56
C ILE A 418 12.55 9.97 8.76
N HIS A 419 11.79 9.49 9.74
CA HIS A 419 12.35 8.84 10.92
C HIS A 419 12.82 7.43 10.58
N LYS A 420 11.92 6.65 9.97
CA LYS A 420 12.15 5.26 9.60
C LYS A 420 11.11 4.77 8.59
N VAL A 421 11.53 3.84 7.75
CA VAL A 421 10.69 3.11 6.80
C VAL A 421 10.82 1.61 7.08
N ASP A 422 9.72 0.91 7.24
CA ASP A 422 9.66 -0.54 7.26
C ASP A 422 9.05 -1.02 5.93
N CYS A 423 9.81 -1.81 5.17
CA CYS A 423 9.37 -2.45 3.94
C CYS A 423 8.99 -3.90 4.24
N ILE A 424 7.76 -4.28 3.85
CA ILE A 424 7.21 -5.62 4.05
C ILE A 424 6.88 -6.21 2.68
N PRO A 425 7.70 -7.14 2.17
CA PRO A 425 7.48 -7.80 0.90
C PRO A 425 6.20 -8.65 0.86
N GLU A 426 5.67 -8.88 -0.35
CA GLU A 426 4.40 -9.60 -0.56
C GLU A 426 4.39 -11.02 0.03
N GLN A 427 5.53 -11.72 -0.01
CA GLN A 427 5.66 -13.09 0.49
C GLN A 427 5.40 -13.22 2.00
N VAL A 428 5.55 -12.13 2.77
CA VAL A 428 5.27 -12.11 4.22
C VAL A 428 3.77 -12.29 4.48
N ARG A 429 2.92 -11.86 3.53
CA ARG A 429 1.45 -11.90 3.66
C ARG A 429 1.00 -11.30 4.99
N LEU A 430 1.37 -10.04 5.22
CA LEU A 430 1.14 -9.32 6.49
C LEU A 430 -0.34 -9.38 6.92
N PHE A 431 -1.24 -9.19 5.96
CA PHE A 431 -2.69 -9.31 6.17
C PHE A 431 -3.20 -10.64 5.58
N PRO A 432 -4.03 -11.39 6.33
CA PRO A 432 -4.63 -12.63 5.83
C PRO A 432 -5.42 -12.43 4.54
N GLY A 433 -5.12 -13.22 3.50
CA GLY A 433 -5.83 -13.16 2.22
C GLY A 433 -5.45 -11.98 1.30
N VAL A 434 -4.46 -11.17 1.68
CA VAL A 434 -3.96 -10.05 0.88
C VAL A 434 -2.59 -10.40 0.30
N SER A 435 -2.47 -10.34 -1.03
CA SER A 435 -1.20 -10.51 -1.76
C SER A 435 -0.74 -9.12 -2.23
N GLN A 436 -0.14 -8.36 -1.31
CA GLN A 436 0.34 -7.00 -1.52
C GLN A 436 1.56 -6.76 -0.62
N ALA A 437 2.58 -6.09 -1.14
CA ALA A 437 3.69 -5.57 -0.34
C ALA A 437 3.33 -4.22 0.29
N PHE A 438 3.80 -3.98 1.51
CA PHE A 438 3.48 -2.79 2.33
C PHE A 438 4.72 -2.00 2.75
N CYS A 439 4.48 -0.73 3.06
CA CYS A 439 5.43 0.21 3.63
C CYS A 439 4.80 0.83 4.88
N ILE A 440 5.45 0.71 6.03
CA ILE A 440 5.12 1.48 7.24
C ILE A 440 6.15 2.60 7.37
N MET A 441 5.72 3.85 7.47
CA MET A 441 6.64 4.98 7.54
C MET A 441 6.24 5.94 8.64
N GLY A 442 7.22 6.42 9.39
CA GLY A 442 7.09 7.54 10.31
C GLY A 442 7.95 8.71 9.86
N LEU A 443 7.39 9.92 9.87
CA LEU A 443 8.10 11.13 9.49
C LEU A 443 7.58 12.36 10.24
N ARG A 444 8.33 13.45 10.21
CA ARG A 444 7.92 14.77 10.68
C ARG A 444 7.85 15.77 9.54
N LYS A 445 6.85 16.66 9.50
CA LYS A 445 6.75 17.77 8.53
C LYS A 445 7.73 18.91 8.82
N THR A 446 9.02 18.61 8.74
CA THR A 446 10.08 19.60 8.87
C THR A 446 11.21 19.27 7.89
N PRO A 447 11.81 20.25 7.19
CA PRO A 447 12.88 19.97 6.23
C PRO A 447 14.16 19.50 6.94
N SER A 448 14.35 18.19 7.06
CA SER A 448 15.59 17.66 7.65
C SER A 448 15.97 16.23 7.24
N THR A 449 15.33 15.63 6.22
CA THR A 449 15.76 14.29 5.74
C THR A 449 17.13 14.38 5.07
N HIS A 450 18.19 14.16 5.84
CA HIS A 450 19.55 13.97 5.33
C HIS A 450 19.81 12.48 5.09
N SER A 451 19.48 11.67 6.10
CA SER A 451 19.55 10.21 6.02
C SER A 451 18.47 9.59 6.86
N PHE A 452 17.99 8.41 6.46
CA PHE A 452 16.97 7.66 7.18
C PHE A 452 17.22 6.16 7.10
N ILE A 453 16.54 5.41 7.96
CA ILE A 453 16.68 3.96 8.03
C ILE A 453 15.56 3.29 7.26
N ILE A 454 15.91 2.33 6.41
CA ILE A 454 14.99 1.34 5.84
C ILE A 454 15.22 0.00 6.55
N SER A 455 14.13 -0.66 6.94
CA SER A 455 14.12 -1.99 7.53
C SER A 455 13.25 -2.91 6.69
N THR A 456 13.84 -3.96 6.10
CA THR A 456 13.08 -4.96 5.35
C THR A 456 12.76 -6.15 6.24
N HIS A 457 11.47 -6.43 6.41
CA HIS A 457 10.96 -7.47 7.31
C HIS A 457 10.57 -8.71 6.51
N ASN A 458 11.00 -9.88 6.98
CA ASN A 458 10.72 -11.17 6.32
C ASN A 458 9.68 -12.02 7.06
N ASP A 459 9.16 -11.53 8.18
CA ASP A 459 8.16 -12.19 9.01
C ASP A 459 7.00 -11.24 9.37
N ARG A 460 5.88 -11.82 9.83
CA ARG A 460 4.68 -11.05 10.16
C ARG A 460 4.76 -10.29 11.47
N MET A 461 5.63 -10.69 12.39
CA MET A 461 5.83 -10.03 13.68
C MET A 461 6.76 -8.82 13.56
N LEU A 462 7.37 -8.61 12.39
CA LEU A 462 8.28 -7.50 12.10
C LEU A 462 9.54 -7.55 12.97
N CYS A 463 10.07 -8.76 13.14
CA CYS A 463 11.23 -9.07 13.96
C CYS A 463 12.51 -9.10 13.09
N GLU A 464 13.65 -8.76 13.69
CA GLU A 464 14.98 -8.93 13.07
C GLU A 464 15.09 -8.45 11.61
N PRO A 465 14.76 -7.18 11.29
CA PRO A 465 14.79 -6.70 9.92
C PRO A 465 16.21 -6.61 9.38
N VAL A 466 16.33 -6.70 8.05
CA VAL A 466 17.53 -6.25 7.35
C VAL A 466 17.53 -4.72 7.31
N ILE A 467 18.53 -4.11 7.94
CA ILE A 467 18.61 -2.65 8.12
C ILE A 467 19.56 -2.03 7.12
N GLN A 468 19.14 -0.93 6.52
CA GLN A 468 19.93 -0.12 5.60
C GLN A 468 19.80 1.36 5.97
N LYS A 469 20.91 2.10 5.88
CA LYS A 469 20.91 3.56 5.99
C LYS A 469 20.92 4.16 4.59
N ILE A 470 19.99 5.05 4.32
CA ILE A 470 19.84 5.75 3.04
C ILE A 470 20.17 7.21 3.22
N VAL A 471 20.90 7.80 2.29
CA VAL A 471 21.16 9.24 2.23
C VAL A 471 20.22 9.85 1.19
N ALA A 472 19.50 10.90 1.54
CA ALA A 472 18.50 11.49 0.65
C ALA A 472 19.11 12.14 -0.59
N SER A 473 20.30 12.75 -0.48
CA SER A 473 21.01 13.35 -1.61
C SER A 473 21.35 12.31 -2.68
N ASP A 474 21.76 11.10 -2.29
CA ASP A 474 22.01 10.01 -3.23
C ASP A 474 20.74 9.73 -4.08
N ILE A 475 19.54 9.77 -3.49
CA ILE A 475 18.28 9.58 -4.25
C ILE A 475 18.09 10.68 -5.28
N PHE A 476 18.27 11.95 -4.88
CA PHE A 476 18.10 13.10 -5.79
C PHE A 476 19.10 13.08 -6.94
N GLU A 477 20.33 12.64 -6.68
CA GLU A 477 21.39 12.57 -7.69
C GLU A 477 21.22 11.36 -8.62
N MET A 478 20.77 10.22 -8.11
CA MET A 478 20.95 8.91 -8.77
C MET A 478 19.66 8.26 -9.26
N CYS A 479 18.50 8.66 -8.75
CA CYS A 479 17.24 7.96 -8.98
C CYS A 479 16.31 8.65 -10.00
N GLY A 480 16.77 9.72 -10.66
CA GLY A 480 16.00 10.38 -11.73
C GLY A 480 14.79 11.16 -11.22
N GLN A 481 13.96 11.67 -12.14
CA GLN A 481 12.90 12.62 -11.80
C GLN A 481 11.77 12.04 -10.95
N SER A 482 11.53 10.73 -11.04
CA SER A 482 10.50 10.05 -10.26
C SER A 482 10.93 9.75 -8.82
N LEU A 483 12.20 9.96 -8.47
CA LEU A 483 12.78 9.76 -7.13
C LEU A 483 12.39 8.43 -6.44
N PRO A 484 12.46 7.26 -7.12
CA PRO A 484 12.27 5.98 -6.47
C PRO A 484 13.33 5.78 -5.37
N ILE A 485 12.94 5.12 -4.29
CA ILE A 485 13.77 4.85 -3.12
C ILE A 485 14.13 3.36 -3.13
N PRO A 486 15.31 2.97 -3.66
CA PRO A 486 15.70 1.57 -3.76
C PRO A 486 16.05 0.99 -2.39
N THR A 487 15.69 -0.27 -2.16
CA THR A 487 15.98 -1.02 -0.92
C THR A 487 17.25 -1.87 -1.07
N ILE A 488 18.36 -1.22 -1.44
CA ILE A 488 19.66 -1.86 -1.72
C ILE A 488 20.68 -1.61 -0.60
N ASN A 489 21.57 -2.58 -0.39
CA ASN A 489 22.64 -2.45 0.59
C ASN A 489 23.71 -1.41 0.16
N ARG A 490 24.72 -1.20 1.02
CA ARG A 490 25.80 -0.25 0.78
C ARG A 490 26.53 -0.50 -0.55
N ILE A 491 26.88 -1.76 -0.85
CA ILE A 491 27.57 -2.13 -2.10
C ILE A 491 26.67 -1.78 -3.30
N GLY A 492 25.36 -2.01 -3.20
CA GLY A 492 24.39 -1.60 -4.21
C GLY A 492 24.41 -0.09 -4.48
N TRP A 493 24.49 0.75 -3.45
CA TRP A 493 24.63 2.19 -3.62
C TRP A 493 25.96 2.61 -4.25
N GLU A 494 27.06 1.93 -3.92
CA GLU A 494 28.37 2.14 -4.55
C GLU A 494 28.33 1.78 -6.05
N ILE A 495 27.69 0.66 -6.41
CA ILE A 495 27.43 0.26 -7.79
C ILE A 495 26.58 1.31 -8.52
N LEU A 496 25.49 1.75 -7.90
CA LEU A 496 24.58 2.75 -8.48
C LEU A 496 25.31 4.07 -8.78
N ARG A 497 26.22 4.50 -7.89
CA ARG A 497 27.07 5.67 -8.08
C ARG A 497 27.99 5.53 -9.29
N LYS A 498 28.66 4.38 -9.46
CA LYS A 498 29.50 4.11 -10.64
C LYS A 498 28.69 4.14 -11.93
N ILE A 499 27.55 3.48 -11.93
CA ILE A 499 26.68 3.33 -13.10
C ILE A 499 26.09 4.68 -13.55
N ASN A 500 25.80 5.60 -12.62
CA ASN A 500 25.25 6.91 -12.94
C ASN A 500 26.27 7.93 -13.49
N ASN A 501 27.56 7.58 -13.55
CA ASN A 501 28.56 8.42 -14.24
C ASN A 501 28.40 8.40 -15.77
N PHE A 502 27.63 7.46 -16.31
CA PHE A 502 27.39 7.34 -17.74
C PHE A 502 26.10 8.06 -18.17
N LYS A 503 26.05 8.51 -19.42
CA LYS A 503 24.86 9.18 -19.98
C LYS A 503 23.70 8.19 -20.08
N LYS A 504 22.50 8.68 -19.75
CA LYS A 504 21.25 7.90 -19.81
C LYS A 504 20.74 7.82 -21.24
N ILE A 505 19.96 6.79 -21.55
CA ILE A 505 19.33 6.61 -22.87
C ILE A 505 18.57 7.87 -23.29
N GLY A 506 17.81 8.49 -22.36
CA GLY A 506 17.04 9.70 -22.65
C GLY A 506 17.88 10.92 -23.02
N ASP A 507 19.16 10.94 -22.61
CA ASP A 507 20.09 12.05 -22.85
C ASP A 507 20.92 11.88 -24.15
N LEU A 508 20.77 10.74 -24.84
CA LEU A 508 21.51 10.42 -26.06
C LEU A 508 20.64 10.70 -27.30
N PRO A 509 20.83 11.84 -28.00
CA PRO A 509 19.89 12.28 -29.05
C PRO A 509 19.82 11.33 -30.25
N PHE A 510 20.90 10.57 -30.50
CA PHE A 510 20.99 9.56 -31.57
C PHE A 510 20.31 8.24 -31.22
N ILE A 511 19.86 8.03 -29.97
CA ILE A 511 19.07 6.88 -29.55
C ILE A 511 17.62 7.31 -29.37
N LYS A 512 16.68 6.61 -30.03
CA LYS A 512 15.24 6.83 -29.85
C LYS A 512 14.63 5.65 -29.14
N ASN A 513 14.03 5.87 -27.98
CA ASN A 513 13.28 4.89 -27.20
C ASN A 513 11.78 5.16 -27.32
N LEU A 514 11.03 4.22 -27.88
CA LEU A 514 9.64 4.41 -28.27
C LEU A 514 8.80 3.16 -27.97
N ARG A 515 7.48 3.35 -27.83
CA ARG A 515 6.52 2.24 -27.77
C ARG A 515 6.14 1.77 -29.18
N GLY A 516 5.87 0.47 -29.35
CA GLY A 516 5.42 -0.11 -30.62
C GLY A 516 4.24 0.62 -31.26
N GLU A 517 4.15 0.54 -32.59
CA GLU A 517 3.27 1.37 -33.42
C GLU A 517 1.81 0.93 -33.38
N LEU A 518 1.54 -0.38 -33.26
CA LEU A 518 0.21 -0.95 -33.43
C LEU A 518 -0.45 -1.25 -32.08
N ASP A 519 -1.43 -0.44 -31.69
CA ASP A 519 -2.34 -0.76 -30.58
C ASP A 519 -3.24 -1.95 -30.93
N LEU A 520 -3.07 -3.05 -30.18
CA LEU A 520 -3.73 -4.32 -30.45
C LEU A 520 -5.26 -4.26 -30.32
N THR A 521 -5.78 -3.32 -29.54
CA THR A 521 -7.21 -3.14 -29.34
C THR A 521 -7.77 -2.18 -30.39
N ALA A 522 -7.17 -0.99 -30.50
CA ALA A 522 -7.66 0.07 -31.38
C ALA A 522 -7.52 -0.29 -32.88
N TYR A 523 -6.47 -1.04 -33.25
CA TYR A 523 -6.20 -1.42 -34.64
C TYR A 523 -6.33 -2.93 -34.88
N SER A 524 -7.17 -3.61 -34.09
CA SER A 524 -7.45 -5.04 -34.24
C SER A 524 -7.87 -5.45 -35.65
N ASN A 525 -8.56 -4.55 -36.37
CA ASN A 525 -9.01 -4.72 -37.76
C ASN A 525 -7.88 -4.62 -38.82
N CYS A 526 -6.66 -4.27 -38.41
CA CYS A 526 -5.46 -4.25 -39.25
C CYS A 526 -4.60 -5.51 -39.07
N ILE A 527 -5.01 -6.44 -38.18
CA ILE A 527 -4.26 -7.63 -37.84
C ILE A 527 -4.78 -8.84 -38.63
N SER A 528 -3.88 -9.53 -39.34
CA SER A 528 -4.17 -10.74 -40.11
C SER A 528 -3.59 -11.99 -39.47
N GLY A 529 -4.34 -13.09 -39.52
CA GLY A 529 -3.84 -14.44 -39.24
C GLY A 529 -3.15 -15.09 -40.45
N ALA A 530 -3.61 -14.73 -41.65
CA ALA A 530 -2.99 -15.18 -42.90
C ALA A 530 -1.67 -14.43 -43.15
N PRO A 531 -0.64 -15.08 -43.72
CA PRO A 531 0.61 -14.44 -44.08
C PRO A 531 0.43 -13.19 -44.96
N THR A 532 1.19 -12.15 -44.65
CA THR A 532 1.33 -10.92 -45.44
C THR A 532 2.81 -10.57 -45.56
N GLN A 533 3.14 -9.52 -46.30
CA GLN A 533 4.52 -9.04 -46.44
C GLN A 533 5.12 -8.50 -45.12
N VAL A 534 4.30 -8.13 -44.13
CA VAL A 534 4.76 -7.49 -42.90
C VAL A 534 4.35 -8.29 -41.67
N ARG A 535 5.34 -8.67 -40.87
CA ARG A 535 5.14 -9.38 -39.60
C ARG A 535 4.70 -8.42 -38.51
N LEU A 536 3.80 -8.90 -37.64
CA LEU A 536 3.47 -8.27 -36.37
C LEU A 536 4.30 -8.94 -35.27
N ILE A 537 5.17 -8.17 -34.61
CA ILE A 537 5.91 -8.64 -33.43
C ILE A 537 5.20 -8.19 -32.17
N ARG A 538 5.11 -9.10 -31.19
CA ARG A 538 4.45 -8.88 -29.90
C ARG A 538 5.45 -9.14 -28.78
N GLY A 539 5.21 -8.53 -27.61
CA GLY A 539 6.14 -8.62 -26.49
C GLY A 539 6.43 -10.04 -26.01
N ASP A 540 5.47 -10.97 -26.13
CA ASP A 540 5.64 -12.39 -25.77
C ASP A 540 6.59 -13.17 -26.70
N MET A 541 6.84 -12.65 -27.91
CA MET A 541 7.79 -13.21 -28.88
C MET A 541 9.24 -12.79 -28.60
N VAL A 542 9.45 -11.76 -27.78
CA VAL A 542 10.80 -11.24 -27.50
C VAL A 542 11.51 -12.15 -26.49
N LYS A 543 12.67 -12.68 -26.88
CA LYS A 543 13.58 -13.45 -26.01
C LYS A 543 14.88 -12.63 -25.83
N PRO A 544 15.76 -13.00 -24.88
CA PRO A 544 17.08 -12.39 -24.81
C PRO A 544 17.82 -12.59 -26.15
N PHE A 545 18.31 -11.50 -26.73
CA PHE A 545 19.02 -11.41 -28.02
C PHE A 545 18.24 -11.80 -29.29
N SER A 546 17.08 -12.45 -29.21
CA SER A 546 16.35 -12.97 -30.37
C SER A 546 14.84 -12.74 -30.32
N ILE A 547 14.19 -12.97 -31.46
CA ILE A 547 12.72 -12.88 -31.60
C ILE A 547 12.21 -14.27 -32.00
N ASP A 548 11.49 -14.92 -31.09
CA ASP A 548 10.81 -16.19 -31.35
C ASP A 548 9.41 -15.93 -31.90
N ALA A 549 9.34 -15.68 -33.20
CA ALA A 549 8.09 -15.44 -33.91
C ALA A 549 7.43 -16.74 -34.42
N ALA A 550 8.06 -17.90 -34.24
CA ALA A 550 7.59 -19.18 -34.78
C ALA A 550 6.62 -19.90 -33.84
N THR A 551 6.72 -19.67 -32.53
CA THR A 551 5.92 -20.38 -31.51
C THR A 551 4.59 -19.70 -31.16
N SER A 552 4.28 -18.53 -31.75
CA SER A 552 3.06 -17.79 -31.41
C SER A 552 1.83 -18.34 -32.13
N THR A 553 0.84 -18.79 -31.35
CA THR A 553 -0.49 -19.21 -31.85
C THR A 553 -1.40 -18.03 -32.24
N LYS A 554 -0.93 -16.79 -32.10
CA LYS A 554 -1.70 -15.57 -32.32
C LYS A 554 -1.56 -15.06 -33.75
N LYS A 555 -2.53 -14.25 -34.21
CA LYS A 555 -2.43 -13.51 -35.48
C LYS A 555 -1.15 -12.67 -35.52
N SER A 556 -0.28 -12.95 -36.48
CA SER A 556 1.12 -12.51 -36.49
C SER A 556 1.51 -11.70 -37.74
N TYR A 557 0.52 -11.17 -38.46
CA TYR A 557 0.72 -10.39 -39.68
C TYR A 557 -0.09 -9.09 -39.66
N VAL A 558 0.34 -8.09 -40.43
CA VAL A 558 -0.33 -6.79 -40.54
C VAL A 558 -0.82 -6.55 -41.96
N LEU A 559 -2.08 -6.12 -42.09
CA LEU A 559 -2.59 -5.55 -43.33
C LEU A 559 -1.96 -4.16 -43.50
N TYR A 560 -0.79 -4.12 -44.12
CA TYR A 560 0.13 -2.97 -44.04
C TYR A 560 -0.49 -1.67 -44.56
N ASP A 561 -1.04 -1.66 -45.77
CA ASP A 561 -1.61 -0.45 -46.38
C ASP A 561 -2.72 0.15 -45.50
N LYS A 562 -3.63 -0.71 -45.03
CA LYS A 562 -4.71 -0.34 -44.10
C LYS A 562 -4.16 0.22 -42.79
N PHE A 563 -3.06 -0.34 -42.27
CA PHE A 563 -2.45 0.15 -41.04
C PHE A 563 -1.78 1.51 -41.24
N ILE A 564 -1.01 1.67 -42.33
CA ILE A 564 -0.29 2.91 -42.64
C ILE A 564 -1.26 4.08 -42.81
N GLU A 565 -2.41 3.87 -43.48
CA GLU A 565 -3.49 4.86 -43.56
C GLU A 565 -3.96 5.36 -42.19
N LYS A 566 -4.00 4.48 -41.17
CA LYS A 566 -4.44 4.83 -39.81
C LYS A 566 -3.42 5.61 -38.99
N ILE A 567 -2.14 5.50 -39.33
CA ILE A 567 -1.05 6.16 -38.59
C ILE A 567 -0.30 7.19 -39.45
N GLN A 568 -0.92 7.68 -40.53
CA GLN A 568 -0.38 8.76 -41.36
C GLN A 568 0.04 9.95 -40.48
N GLY A 569 1.22 10.49 -40.73
CA GLY A 569 1.82 11.58 -39.94
C GLY A 569 2.57 11.13 -38.69
N SER A 570 2.53 9.86 -38.30
CA SER A 570 3.36 9.35 -37.21
C SER A 570 4.83 9.32 -37.60
N SER A 571 5.69 9.94 -36.79
CA SER A 571 7.16 9.88 -36.96
C SER A 571 7.71 8.45 -36.87
N LYS A 572 6.95 7.51 -36.27
CA LYS A 572 7.36 6.11 -36.13
C LYS A 572 7.41 5.35 -37.46
N LEU A 573 6.71 5.83 -38.49
CA LEU A 573 6.70 5.22 -39.83
C LEU A 573 8.10 5.07 -40.41
N ALA A 574 8.96 6.07 -40.20
CA ALA A 574 10.34 6.08 -40.70
C ALA A 574 11.22 4.97 -40.10
N TYR A 575 10.82 4.37 -38.98
CA TYR A 575 11.59 3.34 -38.28
C TYR A 575 11.20 1.91 -38.63
N ILE A 576 9.99 1.68 -39.16
CA ILE A 576 9.51 0.34 -39.56
C ILE A 576 10.51 -0.42 -40.46
N PRO A 577 11.08 0.18 -41.53
CA PRO A 577 12.02 -0.52 -42.41
C PRO A 577 13.45 -0.67 -41.82
N ARG A 578 13.76 0.02 -40.71
CA ARG A 578 15.09 0.02 -40.10
C ARG A 578 15.32 -1.20 -39.20
N SER A 579 16.59 -1.48 -38.92
CA SER A 579 16.98 -2.34 -37.79
C SER A 579 16.58 -1.64 -36.49
N ARG A 580 16.00 -2.41 -35.56
CA ARG A 580 15.53 -1.92 -34.26
C ARG A 580 15.75 -2.98 -33.20
N ILE A 581 16.13 -2.52 -32.01
CA ILE A 581 16.22 -3.34 -30.80
C ILE A 581 14.85 -3.33 -30.13
N VAL A 582 14.16 -4.46 -30.05
CA VAL A 582 12.79 -4.57 -29.55
C VAL A 582 12.76 -5.26 -28.20
N GLY A 583 12.07 -4.66 -27.24
CA GLY A 583 11.90 -5.18 -25.89
C GLY A 583 10.45 -5.50 -25.55
N GLN A 584 10.26 -6.45 -24.64
CA GLN A 584 8.94 -6.76 -24.07
C GLN A 584 8.46 -5.62 -23.14
N GLN A 585 7.22 -5.16 -23.27
CA GLN A 585 6.68 -4.10 -22.40
C GLN A 585 6.07 -4.64 -21.10
N ILE A 586 5.68 -5.92 -21.03
CA ILE A 586 5.07 -6.52 -19.83
C ILE A 586 5.93 -7.67 -19.35
N SER A 587 6.54 -7.53 -18.18
CA SER A 587 7.36 -8.56 -17.53
C SER A 587 7.06 -8.61 -16.04
N ASN A 588 6.74 -9.82 -15.56
CA ASN A 588 6.46 -10.08 -14.16
C ASN A 588 7.67 -9.70 -13.27
N LEU A 589 7.41 -9.01 -12.16
CA LEU A 589 8.42 -8.54 -11.20
C LEU A 589 9.36 -9.63 -10.68
N ALA A 590 8.87 -10.87 -10.53
CA ALA A 590 9.62 -12.03 -10.03
C ALA A 590 10.55 -12.65 -11.08
N GLN A 591 10.49 -12.25 -12.35
CA GLN A 591 11.40 -12.80 -13.37
C GLN A 591 12.86 -12.44 -13.04
N LEU A 592 13.75 -13.42 -13.23
CA LEU A 592 15.20 -13.23 -13.12
C LEU A 592 15.64 -12.09 -14.06
N ARG A 593 15.33 -12.24 -15.36
CA ARG A 593 15.54 -11.24 -16.42
C ARG A 593 14.22 -10.58 -16.77
N ARG A 594 14.04 -9.31 -16.38
CA ARG A 594 12.89 -8.49 -16.78
C ARG A 594 13.17 -7.79 -18.10
N LEU A 595 14.37 -7.24 -18.28
CA LEU A 595 14.81 -6.70 -19.56
C LEU A 595 15.16 -7.86 -20.50
N LYS A 596 14.47 -7.91 -21.64
CA LYS A 596 14.72 -8.86 -22.72
C LYS A 596 14.55 -8.12 -24.02
N PHE A 597 15.59 -8.09 -24.83
CA PHE A 597 15.58 -7.39 -26.10
C PHE A 597 16.14 -8.27 -27.21
N GLY A 598 15.58 -8.17 -28.41
CA GLY A 598 16.07 -8.83 -29.62
C GLY A 598 16.09 -7.88 -30.81
N LEU A 599 16.78 -8.26 -31.88
CA LEU A 599 16.84 -7.46 -33.10
C LEU A 599 15.71 -7.82 -34.06
N VAL A 600 15.15 -6.81 -34.72
CA VAL A 600 14.21 -6.99 -35.82
C VAL A 600 14.46 -5.97 -36.92
N LYS A 601 14.17 -6.36 -38.16
CA LYS A 601 14.16 -5.47 -39.33
C LYS A 601 12.88 -5.69 -40.12
N GLY A 602 12.25 -4.60 -40.57
CA GLY A 602 11.09 -4.67 -41.48
C GLY A 602 9.84 -5.33 -40.87
N ALA A 603 9.44 -4.89 -39.68
CA ALA A 603 8.24 -5.42 -38.99
C ALA A 603 7.41 -4.32 -38.36
N VAL A 604 6.15 -4.58 -38.04
CA VAL A 604 5.33 -3.69 -37.21
C VAL A 604 5.31 -4.23 -35.78
N LEU A 605 5.48 -3.35 -34.79
CA LEU A 605 5.56 -3.74 -33.39
C LEU A 605 4.23 -3.43 -32.69
N ALA A 606 3.73 -4.40 -31.94
CA ALA A 606 2.56 -4.18 -31.11
C ALA A 606 2.86 -3.19 -29.97
N ASN A 607 1.82 -2.56 -29.43
CA ASN A 607 1.87 -1.75 -28.23
C ASN A 607 2.30 -2.54 -26.97
N SER A 608 2.47 -3.87 -27.05
CA SER A 608 3.10 -4.72 -26.03
C SER A 608 4.63 -4.81 -26.13
N CYS A 609 5.23 -4.09 -27.09
CA CYS A 609 6.66 -3.92 -27.25
C CYS A 609 7.09 -2.48 -27.00
N ASN A 610 8.31 -2.33 -26.49
CA ASN A 610 9.12 -1.11 -26.64
C ASN A 610 10.15 -1.35 -27.74
N PHE A 611 10.69 -0.30 -28.34
CA PHE A 611 11.81 -0.42 -29.26
C PHE A 611 12.78 0.74 -29.14
N ILE A 612 14.03 0.44 -29.45
CA ILE A 612 15.15 1.36 -29.49
C ILE A 612 15.71 1.40 -30.91
N VAL A 613 15.99 2.61 -31.38
CA VAL A 613 16.62 2.86 -32.69
C VAL A 613 17.88 3.68 -32.48
N VAL A 614 19.01 3.17 -32.96
CA VAL A 614 20.24 3.94 -33.11
C VAL A 614 20.17 4.64 -34.47
N THR A 615 19.89 5.94 -34.46
CA THR A 615 19.53 6.70 -35.67
C THR A 615 20.74 7.11 -36.51
N GLU A 616 21.92 7.19 -35.89
CA GLU A 616 23.18 7.59 -36.50
C GLU A 616 24.27 6.59 -36.08
N LYS A 617 25.22 6.29 -36.98
CA LYS A 617 26.34 5.42 -36.63
C LYS A 617 27.19 6.10 -35.55
N ASN A 618 27.29 5.46 -34.39
CA ASN A 618 28.15 5.91 -33.30
C ASN A 618 29.12 4.78 -32.94
N PRO A 619 30.44 4.94 -33.16
CA PRO A 619 31.44 3.91 -32.85
C PRO A 619 31.46 3.48 -31.38
N ALA A 620 31.10 4.37 -30.45
CA ALA A 620 31.02 4.06 -29.03
C ALA A 620 29.75 3.27 -28.66
N PHE A 621 28.73 3.30 -29.51
CA PHE A 621 27.43 2.65 -29.28
C PHE A 621 26.91 1.92 -30.53
N PRO A 622 27.63 0.91 -31.04
CA PRO A 622 27.11 0.08 -32.12
C PRO A 622 25.86 -0.66 -31.66
N GLU A 623 24.93 -0.93 -32.58
CA GLU A 623 23.62 -1.53 -32.28
C GLU A 623 23.74 -2.85 -31.49
N GLN A 624 24.73 -3.69 -31.83
CA GLN A 624 25.01 -4.95 -31.12
C GLN A 624 25.43 -4.70 -29.66
N TRP A 625 26.22 -3.65 -29.39
CA TRP A 625 26.63 -3.31 -28.04
C TRP A 625 25.46 -2.77 -27.21
N VAL A 626 24.63 -1.90 -27.79
CA VAL A 626 23.41 -1.41 -27.13
C VAL A 626 22.47 -2.59 -26.79
N LEU A 627 22.32 -3.55 -27.71
CA LEU A 627 21.56 -4.78 -27.46
C LEU A 627 22.14 -5.60 -26.31
N ALA A 628 23.47 -5.75 -26.25
CA ALA A 628 24.16 -6.47 -25.18
C ALA A 628 23.96 -5.80 -23.81
N LEU A 629 24.15 -4.48 -23.74
CA LEU A 629 23.88 -3.70 -22.53
C LEU A 629 22.45 -3.89 -22.03
N LEU A 630 21.45 -3.78 -22.90
CA LEU A 630 20.04 -3.92 -22.54
C LEU A 630 19.62 -5.33 -22.11
N ASN A 631 20.39 -6.36 -22.50
CA ASN A 631 20.20 -7.74 -22.03
C ASN A 631 21.13 -8.10 -20.87
N SER A 632 21.96 -7.17 -20.38
CA SER A 632 22.93 -7.46 -19.32
C SER A 632 22.28 -7.66 -17.96
N ALA A 633 22.90 -8.48 -17.12
CA ALA A 633 22.49 -8.64 -15.73
C ALA A 633 22.61 -7.32 -14.93
N LEU A 634 23.53 -6.43 -15.32
CA LEU A 634 23.73 -5.13 -14.68
C LEU A 634 22.60 -4.14 -14.94
N LEU A 635 22.22 -3.92 -16.21
CA LEU A 635 21.11 -3.01 -16.51
C LEU A 635 19.76 -3.61 -16.07
N ASN A 636 19.64 -4.94 -16.09
CA ASN A 636 18.49 -5.60 -15.49
C ASN A 636 18.41 -5.36 -13.98
N TRP A 637 19.52 -5.43 -13.25
CA TRP A 637 19.59 -5.05 -11.84
C TRP A 637 19.20 -3.59 -11.63
N ARG A 638 19.83 -2.67 -12.38
CA ARG A 638 19.57 -1.23 -12.32
C ARG A 638 18.10 -0.90 -12.55
N PHE A 639 17.45 -1.60 -13.48
CA PHE A 639 16.02 -1.45 -13.73
C PHE A 639 15.18 -2.01 -12.57
N LYS A 640 15.49 -3.22 -12.07
CA LYS A 640 14.73 -3.89 -11.00
C LYS A 640 14.71 -3.12 -9.68
N ILE A 641 15.79 -2.43 -9.33
CA ILE A 641 15.86 -1.70 -8.04
C ILE A 641 14.97 -0.46 -7.99
N THR A 642 14.52 0.06 -9.14
CA THR A 642 13.64 1.24 -9.23
C THR A 642 12.27 0.95 -9.83
N SER A 643 12.08 -0.20 -10.51
CA SER A 643 10.82 -0.55 -11.17
C SER A 643 9.88 -1.34 -10.26
N THR A 644 8.72 -0.77 -9.95
CA THR A 644 7.73 -1.32 -8.99
C THR A 644 6.49 -1.92 -9.65
N ASN A 645 6.43 -1.97 -10.98
CA ASN A 645 5.26 -2.39 -11.74
C ASN A 645 5.63 -3.43 -12.81
N ASN A 646 4.66 -4.23 -13.25
CA ASN A 646 4.89 -5.25 -14.29
C ASN A 646 5.15 -4.67 -15.68
N HIS A 647 4.88 -3.38 -15.91
CA HIS A 647 5.23 -2.73 -17.17
C HIS A 647 6.70 -2.30 -17.15
N ILE A 648 7.34 -2.38 -18.30
CA ILE A 648 8.65 -1.80 -18.56
C ILE A 648 8.36 -0.51 -19.33
N ASN A 649 8.31 0.61 -18.62
CA ASN A 649 7.88 1.85 -19.24
C ASN A 649 9.05 2.53 -19.96
N ASN A 650 8.77 3.24 -21.05
CA ASN A 650 9.82 3.94 -21.80
C ASN A 650 10.59 4.94 -20.91
N TYR A 651 9.91 5.65 -20.01
CA TYR A 651 10.57 6.58 -19.09
C TYR A 651 11.54 5.89 -18.11
N GLU A 652 11.35 4.60 -17.79
CA GLU A 652 12.30 3.84 -16.96
C GLU A 652 13.49 3.37 -17.79
N ILE A 653 13.26 3.04 -19.06
CA ILE A 653 14.32 2.72 -20.03
C ILE A 653 15.17 3.97 -20.30
N ASP A 654 14.56 5.14 -20.43
CA ASP A 654 15.27 6.42 -20.63
C ASP A 654 16.24 6.73 -19.49
N GLU A 655 15.97 6.23 -18.28
CA GLU A 655 16.82 6.39 -17.10
C GLU A 655 17.99 5.38 -17.04
N LEU A 656 18.07 4.43 -17.97
CA LEU A 656 19.18 3.47 -18.01
C LEU A 656 20.44 4.17 -18.55
N PRO A 657 21.53 4.21 -17.78
CA PRO A 657 22.82 4.69 -18.25
C PRO A 657 23.46 3.66 -19.19
N LEU A 658 24.13 4.14 -20.24
CA LEU A 658 24.85 3.31 -21.20
C LEU A 658 26.34 3.62 -21.17
N ALA A 659 27.14 2.63 -20.77
CA ALA A 659 28.58 2.68 -20.95
C ALA A 659 28.95 2.60 -22.43
N PRO A 660 29.89 3.43 -22.92
CA PRO A 660 30.44 3.26 -24.25
C PRO A 660 31.15 1.92 -24.34
N LEU A 661 31.40 1.47 -25.56
CA LEU A 661 32.23 0.30 -25.79
C LEU A 661 33.63 0.56 -25.20
N PRO A 662 34.14 -0.30 -24.30
CA PRO A 662 35.38 -0.02 -23.56
C PRO A 662 36.62 -0.12 -24.46
N ASP A 663 37.57 0.80 -24.26
CA ASP A 663 38.83 0.84 -25.01
C ASP A 663 39.77 -0.33 -24.67
N SER A 664 39.64 -0.92 -23.47
CA SER A 664 40.46 -2.04 -23.00
C SER A 664 40.08 -3.41 -23.56
N ILE A 665 39.02 -3.49 -24.37
CA ILE A 665 38.55 -4.75 -24.94
C ILE A 665 38.78 -4.74 -26.45
N GLU A 666 39.21 -5.86 -27.02
CA GLU A 666 39.29 -6.01 -28.48
C GLU A 666 37.87 -5.99 -29.10
N TRP A 667 37.52 -4.89 -29.76
CA TRP A 667 36.16 -4.61 -30.23
C TRP A 667 35.63 -5.69 -31.19
N ASP A 668 36.46 -6.11 -32.13
CA ASP A 668 36.06 -7.08 -33.15
C ASP A 668 35.74 -8.45 -32.53
N ALA A 669 36.48 -8.86 -31.50
CA ALA A 669 36.23 -10.11 -30.78
C ALA A 669 34.91 -10.03 -30.00
N LEU A 670 34.64 -8.90 -29.31
CA LEU A 670 33.40 -8.70 -28.57
C LEU A 670 32.17 -8.64 -29.49
N LEU A 671 32.25 -7.91 -30.61
CA LEU A 671 31.14 -7.82 -31.57
C LEU A 671 30.87 -9.16 -32.27
N LYS A 672 31.92 -9.96 -32.53
CA LYS A 672 31.77 -11.35 -33.00
C LYS A 672 31.07 -12.22 -31.96
N LEU A 673 31.46 -12.14 -30.68
CA LEU A 673 30.81 -12.87 -29.58
C LEU A 673 29.32 -12.52 -29.48
N ILE A 674 28.98 -11.23 -29.53
CA ILE A 674 27.58 -10.78 -29.49
C ILE A 674 26.82 -11.28 -30.72
N SER A 675 27.43 -11.25 -31.91
CA SER A 675 26.81 -11.76 -33.14
C SER A 675 26.52 -13.26 -33.05
N SER A 676 27.44 -14.05 -32.48
CA SER A 676 27.20 -15.46 -32.17
C SER A 676 26.07 -15.65 -31.16
N GLN A 677 25.98 -14.79 -30.14
CA GLN A 677 24.90 -14.84 -29.15
C GLN A 677 23.51 -14.51 -29.74
N ILE A 678 23.46 -13.60 -30.72
CA ILE A 678 22.24 -13.27 -31.46
C ILE A 678 21.80 -14.45 -32.34
N ALA A 679 22.75 -15.11 -33.00
CA ALA A 679 22.49 -16.25 -33.87
C ALA A 679 22.04 -17.50 -33.09
N ASP A 680 22.68 -17.75 -31.95
CA ASP A 680 22.39 -18.86 -31.06
C ASP A 680 22.64 -18.43 -29.62
N PHE A 681 21.63 -18.50 -28.76
CA PHE A 681 21.76 -18.05 -27.37
C PHE A 681 22.39 -19.15 -26.52
N SER A 682 23.45 -18.85 -25.76
CA SER A 682 23.89 -19.69 -24.65
C SER A 682 24.13 -18.89 -23.37
N GLU A 683 23.89 -19.51 -22.22
CA GLU A 683 24.16 -18.92 -20.90
C GLU A 683 25.65 -18.66 -20.68
N GLU A 684 26.54 -19.51 -21.21
CA GLU A 684 27.99 -19.34 -21.11
C GLU A 684 28.47 -18.10 -21.86
N ARG A 685 28.02 -17.90 -23.11
CA ARG A 685 28.33 -16.68 -23.87
C ARG A 685 27.71 -15.45 -23.21
N HIS A 686 26.51 -15.56 -22.64
CA HIS A 686 25.88 -14.46 -21.90
C HIS A 686 26.71 -14.09 -20.66
N ALA A 687 27.17 -15.07 -19.86
CA ALA A 687 28.05 -14.81 -18.72
C ALA A 687 29.35 -14.09 -19.13
N LYS A 688 29.93 -14.47 -20.27
CA LYS A 688 31.10 -13.77 -20.84
C LYS A 688 30.76 -12.34 -21.27
N ILE A 689 29.63 -12.12 -21.94
CA ILE A 689 29.17 -10.77 -22.32
C ILE A 689 28.91 -9.92 -21.06
N ASP A 690 28.26 -10.47 -20.04
CA ASP A 690 28.01 -9.80 -18.77
C ASP A 690 29.32 -9.39 -18.09
N ALA A 691 30.35 -10.25 -18.09
CA ALA A 691 31.67 -9.90 -17.57
C ALA A 691 32.25 -8.65 -18.28
N MET A 692 32.13 -8.57 -19.60
CA MET A 692 32.60 -7.41 -20.38
C MET A 692 31.76 -6.15 -20.09
N VAL A 693 30.45 -6.32 -19.88
CA VAL A 693 29.60 -5.22 -19.43
C VAL A 693 30.03 -4.74 -18.05
N PHE A 694 30.19 -5.63 -17.07
CA PHE A 694 30.66 -5.25 -15.73
C PHE A 694 32.01 -4.50 -15.76
N LEU A 695 32.94 -4.96 -16.60
CA LEU A 695 34.22 -4.30 -16.83
C LEU A 695 34.04 -2.89 -17.40
N ALA A 696 33.15 -2.71 -18.40
CA ALA A 696 32.85 -1.40 -19.00
C ALA A 696 32.30 -0.37 -17.99
N TYR A 697 31.66 -0.82 -16.91
CA TYR A 697 31.19 0.04 -15.82
C TYR A 697 32.19 0.15 -14.64
N GLY A 698 33.35 -0.50 -14.72
CA GLY A 698 34.39 -0.45 -13.67
C GLY A 698 33.99 -1.17 -12.37
N LEU A 699 33.25 -2.28 -12.48
CA LEU A 699 32.83 -3.07 -11.33
C LEU A 699 33.88 -4.12 -10.95
N THR A 700 34.12 -4.22 -9.64
CA THR A 700 34.99 -5.21 -9.01
C THR A 700 34.29 -6.58 -8.90
N GLU A 701 35.06 -7.64 -8.66
CA GLU A 701 34.52 -8.99 -8.43
C GLU A 701 33.44 -9.03 -7.34
N SER A 702 33.65 -8.31 -6.23
CA SER A 702 32.68 -8.26 -5.12
C SER A 702 31.37 -7.59 -5.52
N GLU A 703 31.44 -6.52 -6.31
CA GLU A 703 30.26 -5.81 -6.83
C GLU A 703 29.50 -6.66 -7.86
N VAL A 704 30.22 -7.38 -8.73
CA VAL A 704 29.63 -8.32 -9.69
C VAL A 704 28.91 -9.45 -8.98
N SER A 705 29.58 -10.09 -8.01
CA SER A 705 28.98 -11.15 -7.19
C SER A 705 27.72 -10.64 -6.50
N THR A 706 27.78 -9.48 -5.84
CA THR A 706 26.63 -8.86 -5.16
C THR A 706 25.47 -8.62 -6.13
N THR A 707 25.74 -8.09 -7.32
CA THR A 707 24.73 -7.79 -8.34
C THR A 707 24.01 -9.05 -8.83
N LEU A 708 24.77 -10.13 -9.08
CA LEU A 708 24.22 -11.38 -9.58
C LEU A 708 23.47 -12.16 -8.49
N THR A 709 24.05 -12.27 -7.30
CA THR A 709 23.43 -12.96 -6.16
C THR A 709 22.15 -12.25 -5.70
N TYR A 710 22.14 -10.92 -5.65
CA TYR A 710 20.93 -10.13 -5.32
C TYR A 710 19.75 -10.45 -6.26
N GLN A 711 20.04 -10.74 -7.53
CA GLN A 711 19.01 -11.07 -8.51
C GLN A 711 18.60 -12.54 -8.52
N GLY A 712 19.32 -13.41 -7.79
CA GLY A 712 19.08 -14.85 -7.76
C GLY A 712 19.65 -15.61 -8.95
N TYR A 713 20.75 -15.15 -9.55
CA TYR A 713 21.46 -15.95 -10.56
C TYR A 713 22.08 -17.20 -9.91
N PRO A 714 22.10 -18.36 -10.61
CA PRO A 714 22.74 -19.58 -10.10
C PRO A 714 24.24 -19.40 -9.85
N ASP A 715 24.79 -20.06 -8.82
CA ASP A 715 26.21 -19.97 -8.46
C ASP A 715 27.15 -20.30 -9.63
N LEU A 716 26.76 -21.24 -10.50
CA LEU A 716 27.51 -21.57 -11.71
C LEU A 716 27.64 -20.36 -12.65
N TYR A 717 26.56 -19.61 -12.86
CA TYR A 717 26.57 -18.40 -13.70
C TYR A 717 27.43 -17.31 -13.08
N VAL A 718 27.33 -17.14 -11.75
CA VAL A 718 28.16 -16.20 -10.98
C VAL A 718 29.65 -16.54 -11.14
N GLY A 719 30.01 -17.82 -10.93
CA GLY A 719 31.38 -18.30 -11.06
C GLY A 719 31.95 -18.13 -12.47
N LEU A 720 31.17 -18.46 -13.52
CA LEU A 720 31.57 -18.26 -14.92
C LEU A 720 31.80 -16.78 -15.23
N THR A 721 30.90 -15.90 -14.79
CA THR A 721 31.01 -14.45 -15.01
C THR A 721 32.27 -13.89 -14.33
N ILE A 722 32.52 -14.28 -13.08
CA ILE A 722 33.72 -13.86 -12.32
C ILE A 722 35.00 -14.39 -12.98
N LYS A 723 35.01 -15.64 -13.45
CA LYS A 723 36.15 -16.23 -14.16
C LYS A 723 36.51 -15.38 -15.38
N HIS A 724 35.54 -15.08 -16.23
CA HIS A 724 35.77 -14.25 -17.41
C HIS A 724 36.18 -12.82 -17.06
N LEU A 725 35.63 -12.24 -15.98
CA LEU A 725 36.06 -10.92 -15.52
C LEU A 725 37.56 -10.91 -15.17
N LYS A 726 38.06 -11.95 -14.47
CA LYS A 726 39.48 -12.07 -14.08
C LYS A 726 40.42 -12.26 -15.26
N GLU A 727 40.02 -13.07 -16.25
CA GLU A 727 40.80 -13.31 -17.46
C GLU A 727 41.15 -12.00 -18.19
N HIS A 728 40.28 -11.00 -18.12
CA HIS A 728 40.48 -9.70 -18.77
C HIS A 728 41.17 -8.67 -17.86
N ILE A 729 40.92 -8.66 -16.54
CA ILE A 729 41.63 -7.76 -15.61
C ILE A 729 43.14 -8.07 -15.55
N LEU A 730 43.53 -9.34 -15.67
CA LEU A 730 44.93 -9.76 -15.66
C LEU A 730 45.69 -9.46 -16.97
N CYS A 731 45.00 -9.02 -18.04
CA CYS A 731 45.65 -8.61 -19.28
C CYS A 731 45.97 -7.10 -19.33
N ASP A 732 45.34 -6.29 -18.46
CA ASP A 732 45.51 -4.83 -18.37
C ASP A 732 46.54 -4.40 -17.29
N ALA A 733 47.03 -5.33 -16.47
CA ALA A 733 48.06 -5.14 -15.43
C ALA A 733 49.39 -5.79 -15.85
#